data_AF-A0A3M1NX12-F1
#
_entry.id   AF-A0A3M1NX12-F1
#
_cell.length_a   1.000
_cell.length_b   1.000
_cell.length_c   1.000
_cell.angle_alpha   90.00
_cell.angle_beta   90.00
_cell.angle_gamma   90.00
#
_symmetry.space_group_name_H-M   'P 1'
#
loop_
_entity.id
_entity.type
_entity.pdbx_description
1 polymer ?
#
loop_
_entity_poly.entity_id
_entity_poly.type
_entity_poly.pdbx_seq_one_letter_code
_entity_poly.pdbx_strand_id
1 'polypeptide(L)'
;MKHLKSLSILSFVLVWMVTSPSQGQQPKSTSEDVADGPFLRGYLETPEGSEVCNPCVENAIEALNTLNSRGQSLGFNWGADYPTVAGAGTQNHWQGIQRLPARGLDFPYLVVCSSHRDFILSGGEIEQISGPARFAIVELASRSATTGRLRSNRLRFGKLTREVRPADKDRIVLGQIISREYDHPGGMQMVGSYLLVGTDGNIGHDRNTALFTLWDLSNPLEPRQVWDPRWELPGRNANSVGITRLADGNYLMVRALGDAKELEFYILDSDLETSPASYHDGTPWDRWRHKELRSELLKPDGSLDLKWADLGGIFGDAGYQNTSIVTECGTGKLYLVASHGRRPGGLGGSDFVDLYRLDVPVEHPDPDADNTGVIITKVAHRQLFPGQNAGTRQGDLQAAAGTYISPDHKLYFYATEHGATGEGRFVTMIEFAPEVPRERAHTLDEAYVELFSEPNFDGRSIFLDYVDRRLRDYHDFGNIEEFDDLAASAIFAIPPGAELRVFAERNESGAYLDLVGTGQAVRIADFDSLLMSDGQTASHRISSAKWIEQGPVTAAATSDNIPFFFELYQNYPNPFNPETIIDYRLDRPADVKIEIYDIRGHLVKTLVDQRQPAGSYSVKWNGKDDLGQDVASGTYLCQLKSGELVKVRQLTLLR
;
A
#
# COMPACT_ATOMS: atom_id res chain seq x y z
N MET A 1 -10.51 -81.81 -9.99
CA MET A 1 -10.19 -82.61 -8.79
C MET A 1 -10.28 -81.66 -7.59
N LYS A 2 -11.18 -81.87 -6.60
CA LYS A 2 -10.88 -82.42 -5.24
C LYS A 2 -9.71 -81.67 -4.55
N HIS A 3 -9.79 -81.04 -3.36
CA HIS A 3 -10.74 -80.95 -2.23
C HIS A 3 -10.70 -79.48 -1.66
N LEU A 4 -11.69 -78.83 -1.01
CA LEU A 4 -12.59 -79.08 0.15
C LEU A 4 -12.10 -78.52 1.53
N LYS A 5 -12.65 -77.34 1.91
CA LYS A 5 -13.03 -76.81 3.26
C LYS A 5 -12.05 -76.67 4.46
N SER A 6 -11.84 -75.41 4.92
CA SER A 6 -11.77 -74.88 6.32
C SER A 6 -11.43 -73.35 6.31
N LEU A 7 -11.51 -72.53 7.39
CA LEU A 7 -12.64 -72.24 8.31
C LEU A 7 -12.53 -70.79 8.88
N SER A 8 -13.65 -70.22 9.40
CA SER A 8 -13.79 -69.17 10.45
C SER A 8 -12.80 -67.97 10.61
N ILE A 9 -13.19 -66.81 10.03
CA ILE A 9 -13.44 -65.44 10.59
C ILE A 9 -12.73 -64.91 11.88
N LEU A 10 -12.47 -63.58 11.88
CA LEU A 10 -12.06 -62.59 12.94
C LEU A 10 -10.53 -62.42 13.14
N SER A 11 -9.91 -61.20 13.13
CA SER A 11 -10.43 -59.83 13.02
C SER A 11 -9.45 -58.81 12.37
N PHE A 12 -10.04 -57.78 11.78
CA PHE A 12 -9.51 -56.47 11.33
C PHE A 12 -8.16 -55.95 11.87
N VAL A 13 -7.27 -55.57 10.95
CA VAL A 13 -6.73 -54.19 10.82
C VAL A 13 -6.63 -53.91 9.31
N LEU A 14 -7.23 -52.82 8.81
CA LEU A 14 -7.17 -52.47 7.38
C LEU A 14 -6.61 -51.05 7.20
N VAL A 15 -5.35 -50.97 6.76
CA VAL A 15 -4.74 -49.74 6.26
C VAL A 15 -5.20 -49.54 4.82
N TRP A 16 -5.89 -48.44 4.53
CA TRP A 16 -6.26 -48.08 3.16
C TRP A 16 -5.12 -47.32 2.49
N MET A 17 -4.48 -47.94 1.50
CA MET A 17 -3.86 -47.19 0.41
C MET A 17 -4.98 -46.63 -0.47
N VAL A 18 -5.04 -45.31 -0.60
CA VAL A 18 -5.98 -44.65 -1.52
C VAL A 18 -5.34 -44.58 -2.91
N THR A 19 -5.97 -45.24 -3.87
CA THR A 19 -5.65 -45.13 -5.30
C THR A 19 -6.21 -43.82 -5.89
N SER A 20 -5.44 -43.19 -6.77
CA SER A 20 -5.78 -41.94 -7.45
C SER A 20 -7.11 -41.99 -8.23
N PRO A 21 -7.95 -40.94 -8.19
CA PRO A 21 -9.02 -40.72 -9.16
C PRO A 21 -8.53 -39.94 -10.39
N SER A 22 -9.12 -40.30 -11.53
CA SER A 22 -8.95 -39.74 -12.87
C SER A 22 -9.18 -38.23 -13.02
N GLN A 23 -8.58 -37.66 -14.07
CA GLN A 23 -8.86 -36.31 -14.59
C GLN A 23 -10.37 -35.99 -14.67
N GLY A 24 -10.77 -34.87 -14.07
CA GLY A 24 -12.04 -34.20 -14.31
C GLY A 24 -11.85 -33.04 -15.29
N GLN A 25 -12.83 -32.82 -16.18
CA GLN A 25 -12.77 -31.78 -17.21
C GLN A 25 -12.80 -30.38 -16.60
N GLN A 26 -12.00 -29.45 -17.15
CA GLN A 26 -12.08 -28.03 -16.81
C GLN A 26 -13.49 -27.47 -17.09
N PRO A 27 -14.02 -26.58 -16.22
CA PRO A 27 -15.22 -25.82 -16.56
C PRO A 27 -14.92 -24.88 -17.74
N LYS A 28 -15.86 -24.76 -18.67
CA LYS A 28 -15.76 -23.81 -19.79
C LYS A 28 -15.85 -22.39 -19.25
N SER A 29 -14.92 -21.53 -19.66
CA SER A 29 -14.94 -20.11 -19.34
C SER A 29 -16.20 -19.42 -19.86
N THR A 30 -16.68 -18.46 -19.08
CA THR A 30 -17.72 -17.51 -19.48
C THR A 30 -17.11 -16.45 -20.41
N SER A 31 -17.93 -15.90 -21.31
CA SER A 31 -17.47 -15.19 -22.51
C SER A 31 -16.94 -13.75 -22.29
N GLU A 32 -16.41 -13.44 -21.11
CA GLU A 32 -15.69 -12.19 -20.81
C GLU A 32 -14.19 -12.42 -20.54
N ASP A 33 -13.75 -13.65 -20.24
CA ASP A 33 -12.34 -14.01 -20.01
C ASP A 33 -11.48 -14.10 -21.31
N VAL A 34 -12.00 -13.67 -22.45
CA VAL A 34 -11.41 -13.93 -23.80
C VAL A 34 -10.52 -12.77 -24.29
N ALA A 35 -10.27 -11.75 -23.46
CA ALA A 35 -9.51 -10.54 -23.83
C ALA A 35 -8.04 -10.52 -23.37
N ASP A 36 -7.69 -11.21 -22.27
CA ASP A 36 -6.30 -11.28 -21.79
C ASP A 36 -5.57 -12.46 -22.46
N GLY A 37 -4.50 -12.17 -23.20
CA GLY A 37 -3.60 -13.17 -23.78
C GLY A 37 -2.80 -13.96 -22.74
N PRO A 38 -1.95 -14.92 -23.17
CA PRO A 38 -1.08 -15.69 -22.27
C PRO A 38 0.06 -14.80 -21.75
N PHE A 39 -0.27 -14.00 -20.74
CA PHE A 39 0.67 -13.12 -20.03
C PHE A 39 1.05 -13.72 -18.68
N LEU A 40 2.30 -13.49 -18.26
CA LEU A 40 2.81 -13.83 -16.93
C LEU A 40 1.94 -13.17 -15.86
N ARG A 41 1.74 -13.89 -14.76
CA ARG A 41 0.98 -13.44 -13.59
C ARG A 41 1.86 -13.47 -12.36
N GLY A 42 1.68 -12.49 -11.49
CA GLY A 42 2.30 -12.48 -10.17
C GLY A 42 1.75 -13.56 -9.25
N TYR A 43 2.55 -13.96 -8.28
CA TYR A 43 2.22 -14.98 -7.30
C TYR A 43 1.18 -14.47 -6.30
N LEU A 44 -0.02 -15.06 -6.30
CA LEU A 44 -1.16 -14.62 -5.47
C LEU A 44 -1.23 -15.29 -4.09
N GLU A 45 -0.84 -16.56 -4.01
CA GLU A 45 -0.96 -17.34 -2.78
C GLU A 45 0.22 -17.03 -1.85
N THR A 46 0.20 -15.93 -1.10
CA THR A 46 1.18 -15.72 -0.03
C THR A 46 0.68 -16.38 1.26
N PRO A 47 1.17 -17.57 1.69
CA PRO A 47 0.95 -18.03 3.05
C PRO A 47 1.31 -16.96 4.06
N GLU A 48 0.54 -16.87 5.13
CA GLU A 48 0.87 -16.04 6.27
C GLU A 48 2.23 -16.50 6.84
N GLY A 49 3.26 -15.66 6.70
CA GLY A 49 4.66 -16.00 7.02
C GLY A 49 5.58 -16.35 5.83
N SER A 50 5.10 -16.40 4.58
CA SER A 50 5.90 -16.80 3.39
C SER A 50 7.04 -15.81 3.06
N GLU A 51 8.29 -16.17 3.37
CA GLU A 51 9.51 -15.36 3.18
C GLU A 51 9.84 -14.99 1.73
N VAL A 52 9.24 -15.65 0.74
CA VAL A 52 9.62 -15.55 -0.69
C VAL A 52 8.78 -14.58 -1.54
N CYS A 53 7.85 -13.84 -0.94
CA CYS A 53 6.94 -12.95 -1.69
C CYS A 53 6.27 -11.86 -0.85
N ASN A 54 5.93 -10.74 -1.50
CA ASN A 54 5.09 -9.66 -0.97
C ASN A 54 3.60 -10.00 -1.12
N PRO A 55 2.71 -9.46 -0.25
CA PRO A 55 1.27 -9.53 -0.48
C PRO A 55 0.85 -8.87 -1.81
N CYS A 56 -0.24 -9.34 -2.39
CA CYS A 56 -0.90 -8.65 -3.50
C CYS A 56 -1.62 -7.38 -3.02
N VAL A 57 -1.89 -6.44 -3.94
CA VAL A 57 -2.67 -5.21 -3.70
C VAL A 57 -4.12 -5.37 -4.16
N GLU A 58 -5.08 -4.92 -3.35
CA GLU A 58 -6.48 -4.82 -3.76
C GLU A 58 -6.66 -3.70 -4.80
N ASN A 59 -7.13 -4.03 -6.01
CA ASN A 59 -7.42 -3.09 -7.12
C ASN A 59 -6.33 -2.02 -7.31
N ALA A 60 -5.27 -2.34 -8.07
CA ALA A 60 -4.07 -1.50 -8.12
C ALA A 60 -4.34 -0.04 -8.55
N ILE A 61 -5.34 0.18 -9.42
CA ILE A 61 -5.75 1.51 -9.89
C ILE A 61 -6.44 2.30 -8.78
N GLU A 62 -7.37 1.69 -8.06
CA GLU A 62 -8.07 2.32 -6.92
C GLU A 62 -7.12 2.56 -5.74
N ALA A 63 -6.21 1.63 -5.47
CA ALA A 63 -5.19 1.76 -4.43
C ALA A 63 -4.25 2.95 -4.66
N LEU A 64 -3.89 3.26 -5.92
CA LEU A 64 -3.11 4.46 -6.23
C LEU A 64 -3.96 5.74 -6.11
N ASN A 65 -5.20 5.72 -6.61
CA ASN A 65 -6.08 6.88 -6.61
C ASN A 65 -6.53 7.30 -5.19
N THR A 66 -6.63 6.34 -4.27
CA THR A 66 -7.01 6.53 -2.86
C THR A 66 -5.85 6.91 -1.95
N LEU A 67 -4.60 7.00 -2.44
CA LEU A 67 -3.51 7.58 -1.67
C LEU A 67 -3.81 9.05 -1.34
N ASN A 68 -3.59 9.45 -0.08
CA ASN A 68 -3.66 10.85 0.32
C ASN A 68 -2.71 11.71 -0.53
N SER A 69 -3.17 12.90 -0.95
CA SER A 69 -2.37 13.79 -1.80
C SER A 69 -1.19 14.42 -1.04
N ARG A 70 -1.34 14.55 0.29
CA ARG A 70 -0.35 15.08 1.23
C ARG A 70 -0.06 14.04 2.31
N GLY A 71 1.13 13.46 2.26
CA GLY A 71 1.52 12.41 3.19
C GLY A 71 1.79 12.91 4.62
N GLN A 72 1.82 11.95 5.53
CA GLN A 72 2.21 12.17 6.93
C GLN A 72 3.72 12.26 7.05
N SER A 73 4.20 13.33 7.71
CA SER A 73 5.62 13.55 7.88
C SER A 73 6.15 12.80 9.10
N LEU A 74 7.25 12.11 8.86
CA LEU A 74 7.93 11.16 9.72
C LEU A 74 9.44 11.50 9.68
N GLY A 75 10.23 10.69 10.37
CA GLY A 75 11.68 10.77 10.28
C GLY A 75 12.38 9.84 11.26
N PHE A 76 13.70 9.84 11.22
CA PHE A 76 14.55 9.02 12.10
C PHE A 76 15.89 9.71 12.35
N ASN A 77 16.52 9.40 13.48
CA ASN A 77 17.83 9.93 13.85
C ASN A 77 18.95 9.15 13.16
N TRP A 78 19.87 9.82 12.46
CA TRP A 78 20.97 9.13 11.76
C TRP A 78 22.15 8.78 12.68
N GLY A 79 22.13 9.21 13.94
CA GLY A 79 23.15 8.88 14.94
C GLY A 79 24.45 9.71 14.84
N ALA A 80 25.51 9.28 15.52
CA ALA A 80 26.84 9.88 15.41
C ALA A 80 27.81 9.04 14.55
N ASP A 81 27.51 7.76 14.41
CA ASP A 81 28.39 6.74 13.84
C ASP A 81 28.06 6.41 12.37
N TYR A 82 26.89 6.85 11.88
CA TYR A 82 26.58 6.82 10.45
C TYR A 82 27.29 8.00 9.73
N PRO A 83 27.87 7.80 8.53
CA PRO A 83 28.52 8.89 7.81
C PRO A 83 27.57 10.04 7.49
N THR A 84 28.06 11.27 7.56
CA THR A 84 27.29 12.47 7.21
C THR A 84 26.85 12.44 5.75
N VAL A 85 25.53 12.44 5.51
CA VAL A 85 24.94 12.47 4.16
C VAL A 85 24.71 13.91 3.66
N ALA A 86 24.88 14.95 4.48
CA ALA A 86 24.83 16.33 4.02
C ALA A 86 25.86 17.25 4.72
N GLY A 87 26.62 17.99 3.92
CA GLY A 87 27.46 19.10 4.35
C GLY A 87 27.59 20.15 3.24
N ALA A 88 28.05 21.35 3.60
CA ALA A 88 28.31 22.39 2.61
C ALA A 88 29.43 21.94 1.64
N GLY A 89 29.07 21.63 0.40
CA GLY A 89 30.00 21.18 -0.66
C GLY A 89 29.92 19.69 -1.02
N THR A 90 29.13 18.87 -0.33
CA THR A 90 28.96 17.44 -0.64
C THR A 90 27.88 17.22 -1.70
N GLN A 91 28.01 16.22 -2.59
CA GLN A 91 26.90 15.77 -3.46
C GLN A 91 26.11 14.58 -2.88
N ASN A 92 26.42 14.19 -1.64
CA ASN A 92 25.77 13.13 -0.88
C ASN A 92 24.27 13.41 -0.70
N HIS A 93 23.45 12.37 -0.79
CA HIS A 93 21.99 12.45 -0.68
C HIS A 93 21.40 11.09 -0.27
N TRP A 94 20.18 11.10 0.27
CA TRP A 94 19.38 9.91 0.50
C TRP A 94 18.68 9.48 -0.78
N GLN A 95 18.57 8.18 -1.01
CA GLN A 95 17.94 7.62 -2.21
C GLN A 95 17.34 6.26 -1.89
N GLY A 96 16.19 5.91 -2.47
CA GLY A 96 15.47 4.67 -2.17
C GLY A 96 14.97 4.56 -0.72
N ILE A 97 13.74 4.09 -0.54
CA ILE A 97 13.19 3.75 0.78
C ILE A 97 12.28 2.54 0.67
N GLN A 98 12.50 1.54 1.52
CA GLN A 98 11.71 0.32 1.57
C GLN A 98 11.32 0.01 3.01
N ARG A 99 10.11 -0.51 3.20
CA ARG A 99 9.63 -0.99 4.50
C ARG A 99 9.67 -2.50 4.53
N LEU A 100 10.26 -3.05 5.60
CA LEU A 100 10.24 -4.50 5.80
C LEU A 100 8.83 -4.95 6.20
N PRO A 101 8.38 -6.13 5.74
CA PRO A 101 7.18 -6.77 6.26
C PRO A 101 7.26 -6.93 7.79
N ALA A 102 6.19 -6.60 8.51
CA ALA A 102 6.15 -6.53 9.98
C ALA A 102 6.17 -7.91 10.71
N ARG A 103 6.73 -8.95 10.09
CA ARG A 103 6.57 -10.34 10.52
C ARG A 103 7.45 -10.68 11.72
N GLY A 104 6.84 -10.87 12.89
CA GLY A 104 7.57 -11.23 14.12
C GLY A 104 8.47 -10.13 14.69
N LEU A 105 8.33 -8.90 14.20
CA LEU A 105 9.11 -7.74 14.64
C LEU A 105 8.28 -6.91 15.63
N ASP A 106 8.86 -6.53 16.77
CA ASP A 106 8.19 -5.72 17.80
C ASP A 106 7.81 -4.31 17.30
N PHE A 107 8.49 -3.82 16.26
CA PHE A 107 8.32 -2.50 15.67
C PHE A 107 8.72 -2.49 14.18
N PRO A 108 8.30 -1.50 13.39
CA PRO A 108 8.64 -1.41 11.97
C PRO A 108 10.14 -1.16 11.76
N TYR A 109 10.66 -1.76 10.69
CA TYR A 109 11.99 -1.45 10.15
C TYR A 109 11.86 -0.87 8.74
N LEU A 110 12.77 0.04 8.40
CA LEU A 110 12.97 0.53 7.03
C LEU A 110 14.40 0.26 6.57
N VAL A 111 14.58 0.17 5.27
CA VAL A 111 15.87 0.32 4.61
C VAL A 111 15.85 1.61 3.80
N VAL A 112 16.91 2.40 3.89
CA VAL A 112 17.15 3.58 3.04
C VAL A 112 18.57 3.53 2.47
N CYS A 113 18.77 3.91 1.22
CA CYS A 113 20.11 4.02 0.65
C CYS A 113 20.66 5.45 0.81
N SER A 114 21.99 5.58 0.83
CA SER A 114 22.65 6.89 0.83
C SER A 114 23.86 6.89 -0.09
N SER A 115 23.96 7.93 -0.92
CA SER A 115 25.11 8.15 -1.79
C SER A 115 26.23 8.90 -1.07
N HIS A 116 27.47 8.61 -1.47
CA HIS A 116 28.67 9.20 -0.86
C HIS A 116 29.63 9.74 -1.92
N ARG A 117 29.14 10.67 -2.75
CA ARG A 117 29.91 11.41 -3.76
C ARG A 117 30.52 12.70 -3.21
N ASP A 118 31.64 12.55 -2.51
CA ASP A 118 32.47 13.68 -2.07
C ASP A 118 33.58 14.03 -3.09
N PHE A 119 33.96 15.30 -3.13
CA PHE A 119 34.98 15.87 -4.01
C PHE A 119 35.89 16.82 -3.23
N ILE A 120 37.21 16.75 -3.43
CA ILE A 120 38.18 17.74 -2.93
C ILE A 120 38.70 18.58 -4.10
N LEU A 121 38.71 19.90 -3.90
CA LEU A 121 39.45 20.83 -4.75
C LEU A 121 40.88 20.95 -4.24
N SER A 122 41.84 20.36 -4.97
CA SER A 122 43.27 20.42 -4.65
C SER A 122 44.04 20.97 -5.85
N GLY A 123 44.81 22.05 -5.66
CA GLY A 123 45.64 22.65 -6.72
C GLY A 123 44.90 23.24 -7.93
N GLY A 124 43.57 23.21 -7.96
CA GLY A 124 42.74 23.56 -9.12
C GLY A 124 42.13 22.37 -9.87
N GLU A 125 42.46 21.14 -9.45
CA GLU A 125 41.84 19.91 -9.93
C GLU A 125 40.76 19.43 -8.94
N ILE A 126 39.75 18.72 -9.48
CA ILE A 126 38.67 18.11 -8.70
C ILE A 126 39.00 16.62 -8.53
N GLU A 127 39.41 16.24 -7.33
CA GLU A 127 39.67 14.84 -6.96
C GLU A 127 38.42 14.25 -6.30
N GLN A 128 37.81 13.24 -6.92
CA GLN A 128 36.63 12.57 -6.37
C GLN A 128 37.06 11.57 -5.29
N ILE A 129 36.64 11.80 -4.05
CA ILE A 129 36.90 10.90 -2.91
C ILE A 129 35.57 10.30 -2.48
N SER A 130 35.03 9.42 -3.31
CA SER A 130 33.73 8.81 -3.01
C SER A 130 33.83 7.72 -1.95
N GLY A 131 32.89 7.75 -1.03
CA GLY A 131 32.67 6.69 -0.05
C GLY A 131 31.93 5.50 -0.69
N PRO A 132 31.97 4.33 -0.04
CA PRO A 132 31.25 3.16 -0.52
C PRO A 132 29.74 3.38 -0.53
N ALA A 133 29.05 2.87 -1.55
CA ALA A 133 27.59 2.71 -1.57
C ALA A 133 27.10 1.94 -0.34
N ARG A 134 26.03 2.43 0.28
CA ARG A 134 25.45 1.87 1.51
C ARG A 134 23.93 1.86 1.50
N PHE A 135 23.38 0.96 2.32
CA PHE A 135 22.06 1.14 2.89
C PHE A 135 22.14 1.21 4.42
N ALA A 136 21.16 1.88 5.03
CA ALA A 136 20.96 1.94 6.46
C ALA A 136 19.69 1.18 6.84
N ILE A 137 19.77 0.39 7.92
CA ILE A 137 18.62 -0.20 8.58
C ILE A 137 18.15 0.79 9.65
N VAL A 138 16.91 1.23 9.52
CA VAL A 138 16.24 2.16 10.44
C VAL A 138 15.26 1.38 11.31
N GLU A 139 15.48 1.43 12.61
CA GLU A 139 14.58 0.95 13.66
C GLU A 139 13.58 2.06 14.00
N LEU A 140 12.28 1.77 13.94
CA LEU A 140 11.21 2.70 14.31
C LEU A 140 10.54 2.29 15.64
N ALA A 141 11.36 2.03 16.66
CA ALA A 141 10.92 1.49 17.95
C ALA A 141 9.95 2.40 18.74
N SER A 142 9.63 3.61 18.28
CA SER A 142 8.53 4.42 18.82
C SER A 142 7.14 4.05 18.29
N ARG A 143 7.04 3.25 17.24
CA ARG A 143 5.82 2.98 16.46
C ARG A 143 5.40 1.52 16.58
N SER A 144 4.11 1.24 16.40
CA SER A 144 3.63 -0.15 16.37
C SER A 144 3.99 -0.84 15.06
N ALA A 145 4.35 -2.11 15.12
CA ALA A 145 4.45 -2.98 13.94
C ALA A 145 3.08 -3.29 13.30
N THR A 146 2.00 -3.28 14.10
CA THR A 146 0.69 -3.84 13.73
C THR A 146 -0.24 -2.87 12.99
N THR A 147 0.01 -1.56 13.02
CA THR A 147 -1.01 -0.55 12.69
C THR A 147 -1.23 -0.29 11.20
N GLY A 148 -0.58 -1.04 10.30
CA GLY A 148 -0.59 -0.77 8.86
C GLY A 148 0.26 0.46 8.52
N ARG A 149 -0.20 1.65 8.92
CA ARG A 149 0.48 2.95 8.81
C ARG A 149 1.49 3.24 9.94
N LEU A 150 2.37 4.21 9.73
CA LEU A 150 3.37 4.71 10.69
C LEU A 150 2.89 6.01 11.38
N ARG A 151 3.22 6.17 12.66
CA ARG A 151 2.86 7.37 13.44
C ARG A 151 3.68 8.60 13.03
N SER A 152 2.97 9.67 12.67
CA SER A 152 3.48 11.03 12.36
C SER A 152 4.38 11.62 13.46
N ASN A 153 5.38 12.40 13.07
CA ASN A 153 6.22 13.17 14.01
C ASN A 153 5.59 14.52 14.42
N ARG A 154 4.45 14.92 13.82
CA ARG A 154 3.85 16.27 13.91
C ARG A 154 3.25 16.67 15.28
N LEU A 155 3.59 15.98 16.35
CA LEU A 155 3.00 16.13 17.69
C LEU A 155 3.91 16.95 18.63
N ARG A 156 4.22 18.19 18.25
CA ARG A 156 4.86 19.18 19.15
C ARG A 156 4.42 20.62 18.87
N PHE A 157 3.71 21.18 19.84
CA PHE A 157 3.36 22.60 19.95
C PHE A 157 4.49 23.55 19.52
N GLY A 158 4.18 24.48 18.61
CA GLY A 158 5.00 25.68 18.35
C GLY A 158 6.33 25.44 17.63
N LYS A 159 6.46 24.34 16.88
CA LYS A 159 7.62 24.05 16.02
C LYS A 159 7.19 23.63 14.62
N LEU A 160 8.02 23.96 13.62
CA LEU A 160 7.83 23.42 12.27
C LEU A 160 8.17 21.92 12.27
N THR A 161 7.50 21.09 11.47
CA THR A 161 7.68 19.63 11.45
C THR A 161 9.13 19.26 11.18
N ARG A 162 9.79 19.97 10.26
CA ARG A 162 11.22 19.85 9.93
C ARG A 162 12.19 20.24 11.07
N GLU A 163 11.67 20.81 12.16
CA GLU A 163 12.38 21.17 13.40
C GLU A 163 11.95 20.27 14.59
N VAL A 164 10.96 19.39 14.38
CA VAL A 164 10.53 18.38 15.34
C VAL A 164 11.39 17.14 15.18
N ARG A 165 12.39 17.02 16.04
CA ARG A 165 13.23 15.82 16.14
C ARG A 165 12.35 14.57 16.34
N PRO A 166 12.56 13.49 15.56
CA PRO A 166 11.97 12.18 15.83
C PRO A 166 12.30 11.68 17.24
N ALA A 167 11.51 10.75 17.77
CA ALA A 167 11.84 10.08 19.02
C ALA A 167 13.27 9.50 18.98
N ASP A 168 14.05 9.60 20.05
CA ASP A 168 15.47 9.18 20.05
C ASP A 168 15.67 7.68 19.76
N LYS A 169 14.60 6.88 19.89
CA LYS A 169 14.55 5.44 19.53
C LYS A 169 14.08 5.15 18.10
N ASP A 170 13.63 6.15 17.35
CA ASP A 170 13.48 6.05 15.88
C ASP A 170 14.82 6.48 15.26
N ARG A 171 15.63 5.52 14.80
CA ARG A 171 17.04 5.75 14.45
C ARG A 171 17.63 4.72 13.49
N ILE A 172 18.71 5.08 12.83
CA ILE A 172 19.60 4.10 12.19
C ILE A 172 20.23 3.22 13.29
N VAL A 173 20.17 1.90 13.09
CA VAL A 173 20.81 0.90 13.97
C VAL A 173 21.95 0.15 13.30
N LEU A 174 21.97 0.09 11.97
CA LEU A 174 23.03 -0.53 11.18
C LEU A 174 23.24 0.23 9.87
N GLY A 175 24.50 0.36 9.44
CA GLY A 175 24.87 0.84 8.11
C GLY A 175 25.66 -0.23 7.36
N GLN A 176 25.06 -0.82 6.34
CA GLN A 176 25.64 -1.89 5.54
C GLN A 176 26.34 -1.33 4.29
N ILE A 177 27.54 -1.80 4.01
CA ILE A 177 28.24 -1.50 2.75
C ILE A 177 27.73 -2.45 1.66
N ILE A 178 27.26 -1.88 0.55
CA ILE A 178 26.84 -2.61 -0.65
C ILE A 178 28.06 -2.88 -1.54
N SER A 179 28.86 -1.83 -1.80
CA SER A 179 30.08 -1.93 -2.60
C SER A 179 31.07 -0.83 -2.23
N ARG A 180 32.35 -1.10 -2.47
CA ARG A 180 33.45 -0.12 -2.40
C ARG A 180 33.84 0.42 -3.77
N GLU A 181 33.34 -0.18 -4.85
CA GLU A 181 33.62 0.23 -6.23
C GLU A 181 32.54 1.14 -6.81
N TYR A 182 31.37 1.25 -6.18
CA TYR A 182 30.23 2.04 -6.65
C TYR A 182 29.79 3.04 -5.57
N ASP A 183 29.29 4.23 -5.97
CA ASP A 183 28.96 5.36 -5.08
C ASP A 183 27.46 5.72 -4.96
N HIS A 184 26.59 5.14 -5.79
CA HIS A 184 25.22 5.63 -5.99
C HIS A 184 24.15 4.51 -6.02
N PRO A 185 23.81 3.96 -4.84
CA PRO A 185 22.67 3.07 -4.65
C PRO A 185 21.37 3.88 -4.69
N GLY A 186 20.34 3.42 -5.39
CA GLY A 186 19.12 4.24 -5.59
C GLY A 186 17.83 3.47 -5.83
N GLY A 187 17.80 2.57 -6.81
CA GLY A 187 16.67 1.68 -6.99
C GLY A 187 16.74 0.51 -6.03
N MET A 188 15.62 0.22 -5.38
CA MET A 188 15.52 -0.89 -4.44
C MET A 188 14.08 -1.34 -4.27
N GLN A 189 13.88 -2.66 -4.19
CA GLN A 189 12.59 -3.28 -3.88
C GLN A 189 12.76 -4.49 -2.97
N MET A 190 11.89 -4.62 -1.97
CA MET A 190 11.72 -5.86 -1.21
C MET A 190 10.91 -6.89 -2.01
N VAL A 191 11.28 -8.16 -1.94
CA VAL A 191 10.43 -9.31 -2.30
C VAL A 191 10.47 -10.33 -1.15
N GLY A 192 9.42 -10.30 -0.32
CA GLY A 192 9.41 -11.04 0.93
C GLY A 192 10.44 -10.48 1.92
N SER A 193 11.36 -11.31 2.41
CA SER A 193 12.50 -10.87 3.25
C SER A 193 13.74 -10.45 2.46
N TYR A 194 13.77 -10.67 1.14
CA TYR A 194 14.91 -10.29 0.31
C TYR A 194 14.80 -8.83 -0.16
N LEU A 195 15.91 -8.12 -0.09
CA LEU A 195 16.08 -6.78 -0.66
C LEU A 195 16.97 -6.87 -1.91
N LEU A 196 16.42 -6.47 -3.05
CA LEU A 196 17.21 -6.20 -4.25
C LEU A 196 17.60 -4.73 -4.28
N VAL A 197 18.89 -4.43 -4.46
CA VAL A 197 19.41 -3.06 -4.60
C VAL A 197 20.22 -2.93 -5.88
N GLY A 198 19.84 -1.97 -6.73
CA GLY A 198 20.62 -1.50 -7.86
C GLY A 198 21.50 -0.32 -7.46
N THR A 199 22.75 -0.35 -7.93
CA THR A 199 23.80 0.64 -7.60
C THR A 199 24.57 1.02 -8.86
N ASP A 200 24.70 2.31 -9.15
CA ASP A 200 25.58 2.81 -10.23
C ASP A 200 26.68 3.73 -9.67
N GLY A 201 27.35 4.46 -10.56
CA GLY A 201 28.45 5.35 -10.18
C GLY A 201 29.72 4.60 -9.81
N ASN A 202 30.22 3.77 -10.73
CA ASN A 202 31.52 3.11 -10.56
C ASN A 202 32.64 4.15 -10.37
N ILE A 203 33.35 4.05 -9.26
CA ILE A 203 34.34 5.03 -8.76
C ILE A 203 35.69 4.86 -9.48
N GLY A 204 35.99 3.66 -9.98
CA GLY A 204 37.29 3.29 -10.56
C GLY A 204 37.30 2.91 -12.05
N HIS A 205 36.13 2.72 -12.66
CA HIS A 205 35.97 2.23 -14.04
C HIS A 205 34.94 3.05 -14.85
N ASP A 206 34.57 2.55 -16.03
CA ASP A 206 33.52 3.15 -16.85
C ASP A 206 32.19 3.19 -16.07
N ARG A 207 31.64 4.41 -15.93
CA ARG A 207 30.33 4.69 -15.28
C ARG A 207 29.13 4.19 -16.09
N ASN A 208 29.36 3.46 -17.18
CA ASN A 208 28.38 2.75 -17.98
C ASN A 208 28.12 1.31 -17.47
N THR A 209 28.20 1.10 -16.16
CA THR A 209 27.94 -0.18 -15.47
C THR A 209 27.04 0.04 -14.26
N ALA A 210 26.19 -0.95 -13.98
CA ALA A 210 25.36 -1.01 -12.77
C ALA A 210 25.51 -2.38 -12.10
N LEU A 211 25.57 -2.34 -10.77
CA LEU A 211 25.73 -3.46 -9.86
C LEU A 211 24.39 -3.77 -9.20
N PHE A 212 23.96 -5.03 -9.26
CA PHE A 212 22.78 -5.53 -8.57
C PHE A 212 23.21 -6.50 -7.46
N THR A 213 22.68 -6.28 -6.26
CA THR A 213 22.94 -7.12 -5.09
C THR A 213 21.63 -7.52 -4.43
N LEU A 214 21.54 -8.79 -4.03
CA LEU A 214 20.44 -9.32 -3.23
C LEU A 214 20.90 -9.54 -1.79
N TRP A 215 20.07 -9.11 -0.85
CA TRP A 215 20.32 -9.22 0.60
C TRP A 215 19.15 -9.91 1.28
N ASP A 216 19.41 -10.91 2.09
CA ASP A 216 18.45 -11.52 3.01
C ASP A 216 18.39 -10.66 4.28
N LEU A 217 17.21 -10.12 4.56
CA LEU A 217 16.90 -9.28 5.72
C LEU A 217 15.91 -9.96 6.69
N SER A 218 15.81 -11.30 6.65
CA SER A 218 14.99 -12.07 7.60
C SER A 218 15.41 -11.81 9.06
N ASN A 219 16.69 -11.50 9.28
CA ASN A 219 17.17 -10.75 10.44
C ASN A 219 17.70 -9.37 9.99
N PRO A 220 16.95 -8.26 10.20
CA PRO A 220 17.39 -6.94 9.74
C PRO A 220 18.65 -6.41 10.45
N LEU A 221 19.02 -6.97 11.60
CA LEU A 221 20.24 -6.59 12.32
C LEU A 221 21.48 -7.38 11.88
N GLU A 222 21.29 -8.45 11.09
CA GLU A 222 22.37 -9.26 10.50
C GLU A 222 22.15 -9.48 8.98
N PRO A 223 22.13 -8.42 8.13
CA PRO A 223 21.93 -8.54 6.69
C PRO A 223 22.97 -9.47 6.04
N ARG A 224 22.50 -10.48 5.30
CA ARG A 224 23.34 -11.41 4.55
C ARG A 224 23.27 -11.09 3.06
N GLN A 225 24.40 -10.74 2.43
CA GLN A 225 24.46 -10.70 0.97
C GLN A 225 24.32 -12.13 0.44
N VAL A 226 23.40 -12.35 -0.50
CA VAL A 226 23.06 -13.68 -1.01
C VAL A 226 23.74 -13.95 -2.36
N TRP A 227 23.68 -12.98 -3.28
CA TRP A 227 24.33 -13.12 -4.59
C TRP A 227 25.85 -12.98 -4.49
N ASP A 228 26.55 -14.10 -4.69
CA ASP A 228 27.99 -14.20 -4.94
C ASP A 228 28.24 -15.15 -6.14
N PRO A 229 28.89 -14.71 -7.22
CA PRO A 229 29.31 -13.33 -7.49
C PRO A 229 28.12 -12.37 -7.60
N ARG A 230 28.35 -11.08 -7.33
CA ARG A 230 27.34 -10.03 -7.56
C ARG A 230 27.04 -9.92 -9.05
N TRP A 231 25.85 -9.43 -9.42
CA TRP A 231 25.46 -9.31 -10.82
C TRP A 231 25.76 -7.91 -11.36
N GLU A 232 26.75 -7.80 -12.24
CA GLU A 232 27.12 -6.55 -12.91
C GLU A 232 26.64 -6.58 -14.36
N LEU A 233 25.99 -5.50 -14.79
CA LEU A 233 25.38 -5.37 -16.11
C LEU A 233 25.76 -4.01 -16.74
N PRO A 234 25.93 -3.94 -18.08
CA PRO A 234 26.18 -2.68 -18.75
C PRO A 234 24.96 -1.75 -18.68
N GLY A 235 25.21 -0.45 -18.73
CA GLY A 235 24.19 0.60 -18.72
C GLY A 235 24.55 1.75 -17.78
N ARG A 236 24.26 2.98 -18.21
CA ARG A 236 24.40 4.21 -17.42
C ARG A 236 23.06 4.63 -16.81
N ASN A 237 23.08 5.19 -15.60
CA ASN A 237 21.90 5.60 -14.84
C ASN A 237 20.87 4.44 -14.80
N ALA A 238 21.37 3.28 -14.36
CA ALA A 238 20.70 1.99 -14.49
C ALA A 238 20.45 1.32 -13.13
N ASN A 239 20.43 2.12 -12.05
CA ASN A 239 20.25 1.64 -10.69
C ASN A 239 18.78 1.43 -10.27
N SER A 240 17.80 1.94 -11.03
CA SER A 240 16.36 1.75 -10.78
C SER A 240 15.91 0.33 -11.13
N VAL A 241 15.27 -0.37 -10.18
CA VAL A 241 14.91 -1.78 -10.29
C VAL A 241 13.63 -2.12 -9.52
N GLY A 242 12.80 -2.97 -10.11
CA GLY A 242 11.70 -3.67 -9.44
C GLY A 242 11.78 -5.18 -9.65
N ILE A 243 11.21 -5.95 -8.72
CA ILE A 243 11.20 -7.41 -8.75
C ILE A 243 9.90 -7.97 -8.16
N THR A 244 9.40 -9.07 -8.71
CA THR A 244 8.26 -9.81 -8.15
C THR A 244 8.36 -11.30 -8.43
N ARG A 245 7.70 -12.12 -7.60
CA ARG A 245 7.57 -13.56 -7.81
C ARG A 245 6.38 -13.85 -8.71
N LEU A 246 6.55 -14.76 -9.65
CA LEU A 246 5.56 -15.17 -10.63
C LEU A 246 4.80 -16.42 -10.19
N ALA A 247 3.63 -16.64 -10.78
CA ALA A 247 2.74 -17.76 -10.48
C ALA A 247 3.32 -19.14 -10.85
N ASP A 248 4.29 -19.20 -11.77
CA ASP A 248 5.05 -20.40 -12.13
C ASP A 248 6.22 -20.70 -11.15
N GLY A 249 6.49 -19.79 -10.22
CA GLY A 249 7.54 -19.89 -9.21
C GLY A 249 8.81 -19.10 -9.53
N ASN A 250 9.02 -18.67 -10.78
CA ASN A 250 10.14 -17.83 -11.22
C ASN A 250 10.01 -16.39 -10.71
N TYR A 251 10.98 -15.53 -11.02
CA TYR A 251 10.89 -14.09 -10.71
C TYR A 251 10.99 -13.25 -11.96
N LEU A 252 10.15 -12.20 -12.04
CA LEU A 252 10.33 -11.12 -13.00
C LEU A 252 11.10 -10.00 -12.31
N MET A 253 12.26 -9.65 -12.87
CA MET A 253 13.00 -8.42 -12.56
C MET A 253 12.89 -7.46 -13.73
N VAL A 254 12.62 -6.19 -13.43
CA VAL A 254 12.62 -5.09 -14.41
C VAL A 254 13.64 -4.05 -13.94
N ARG A 255 14.59 -3.68 -14.81
CA ARG A 255 15.52 -2.57 -14.54
C ARG A 255 15.32 -1.44 -15.54
N ALA A 256 15.51 -0.21 -15.09
CA ALA A 256 15.34 0.99 -15.88
C ALA A 256 16.69 1.64 -16.19
N LEU A 257 16.97 1.95 -17.46
CA LEU A 257 18.22 2.54 -17.94
C LEU A 257 18.02 3.98 -18.42
N GLY A 258 19.06 4.81 -18.29
CA GLY A 258 19.09 6.17 -18.85
C GLY A 258 18.01 7.07 -18.27
N ASP A 259 17.70 6.91 -16.98
CA ASP A 259 16.57 7.54 -16.27
C ASP A 259 15.18 7.00 -16.71
N ALA A 260 15.09 5.67 -16.92
CA ALA A 260 13.91 4.92 -17.39
C ALA A 260 13.44 5.23 -18.83
N LYS A 261 14.37 5.56 -19.72
CA LYS A 261 14.08 5.70 -21.17
C LYS A 261 14.01 4.35 -21.89
N GLU A 262 14.66 3.35 -21.31
CA GLU A 262 14.62 1.93 -21.69
C GLU A 262 14.38 1.10 -20.42
N LEU A 263 13.55 0.08 -20.54
CA LEU A 263 13.26 -0.92 -19.52
C LEU A 263 13.72 -2.28 -20.04
N GLU A 264 14.50 -2.99 -19.23
CA GLU A 264 14.95 -4.34 -19.53
C GLU A 264 14.27 -5.33 -18.58
N PHE A 265 13.70 -6.39 -19.14
CA PHE A 265 12.94 -7.42 -18.46
C PHE A 265 13.80 -8.69 -18.35
N TYR A 266 13.82 -9.31 -17.19
CA TYR A 266 14.59 -10.51 -16.89
C TYR A 266 13.72 -11.53 -16.17
N ILE A 267 13.73 -12.77 -16.65
CA ILE A 267 13.13 -13.91 -15.94
C ILE A 267 14.26 -14.65 -15.21
N LEU A 268 14.21 -14.63 -13.89
CA LEU A 268 15.17 -15.28 -13.00
C LEU A 268 14.60 -16.62 -12.50
N ASP A 269 15.48 -17.56 -12.15
CA ASP A 269 15.08 -18.87 -11.63
C ASP A 269 14.29 -18.74 -10.32
N SER A 270 13.45 -19.74 -10.06
CA SER A 270 12.70 -19.98 -8.83
C SER A 270 13.55 -20.02 -7.55
N ASP A 271 14.83 -20.38 -7.65
CA ASP A 271 15.82 -20.19 -6.58
C ASP A 271 16.49 -18.81 -6.70
N LEU A 272 15.92 -17.84 -5.99
CA LEU A 272 16.42 -16.47 -5.95
C LEU A 272 17.78 -16.34 -5.23
N GLU A 273 18.20 -17.32 -4.42
CA GLU A 273 19.51 -17.27 -3.78
C GLU A 273 20.67 -17.52 -4.75
N THR A 274 20.45 -18.36 -5.77
CA THR A 274 21.45 -18.58 -6.82
C THR A 274 21.63 -17.30 -7.64
N SER A 275 22.85 -16.75 -7.63
CA SER A 275 23.17 -15.52 -8.36
C SER A 275 22.96 -15.67 -9.88
N PRO A 276 22.19 -14.77 -10.53
CA PRO A 276 22.04 -14.75 -11.98
C PRO A 276 23.36 -14.72 -12.74
N ALA A 277 24.40 -14.07 -12.19
CA ALA A 277 25.73 -14.01 -12.80
C ALA A 277 26.41 -15.39 -13.00
N SER A 278 25.89 -16.46 -12.39
CA SER A 278 26.40 -17.83 -12.55
C SER A 278 25.75 -18.63 -13.68
N TYR A 279 24.55 -18.23 -14.14
CA TYR A 279 23.75 -18.98 -15.13
C TYR A 279 23.17 -18.13 -16.27
N HIS A 280 23.19 -16.80 -16.14
CA HIS A 280 22.57 -15.84 -17.05
C HIS A 280 23.66 -14.93 -17.67
N ASP A 281 23.71 -14.86 -19.00
CA ASP A 281 24.77 -14.14 -19.74
C ASP A 281 24.66 -12.60 -19.68
N GLY A 282 23.49 -12.10 -19.25
CA GLY A 282 23.17 -10.68 -19.13
C GLY A 282 22.21 -10.17 -20.22
N THR A 283 21.84 -11.01 -21.18
CA THR A 283 20.87 -10.71 -22.24
C THR A 283 19.46 -10.61 -21.66
N PRO A 284 18.79 -9.45 -21.68
CA PRO A 284 17.43 -9.34 -21.16
C PRO A 284 16.46 -10.16 -22.01
N TRP A 285 15.43 -10.68 -21.36
CA TRP A 285 14.34 -11.43 -21.99
C TRP A 285 13.51 -10.56 -22.94
N ASP A 286 13.30 -9.28 -22.61
CA ASP A 286 12.74 -8.26 -23.53
C ASP A 286 13.30 -6.86 -23.15
N ARG A 287 13.29 -5.92 -24.11
CA ARG A 287 13.75 -4.53 -24.02
C ARG A 287 12.64 -3.62 -24.52
N TRP A 288 11.97 -2.94 -23.61
CA TRP A 288 10.98 -1.93 -23.98
C TRP A 288 11.61 -0.53 -23.98
N ARG A 289 11.38 0.25 -25.03
CA ARG A 289 11.90 1.61 -25.19
C ARG A 289 10.74 2.60 -25.19
N HIS A 290 10.93 3.80 -24.62
CA HIS A 290 9.85 4.77 -24.41
C HIS A 290 8.98 5.08 -25.65
N LYS A 291 9.57 5.02 -26.85
CA LYS A 291 8.90 5.22 -28.16
C LYS A 291 7.80 4.18 -28.49
N GLU A 292 7.75 3.05 -27.77
CA GLU A 292 6.83 1.93 -28.03
C GLU A 292 5.56 1.95 -27.15
N LEU A 293 5.38 2.98 -26.32
CA LEU A 293 4.20 3.07 -25.44
C LEU A 293 2.90 3.19 -26.24
N ARG A 294 2.14 2.10 -26.29
CA ARG A 294 0.80 2.06 -26.88
C ARG A 294 -0.18 2.67 -25.90
N SER A 295 -0.45 3.96 -26.05
CA SER A 295 -1.40 4.64 -25.18
C SER A 295 -2.82 4.13 -25.43
N GLU A 296 -3.46 3.54 -24.41
CA GLU A 296 -4.92 3.38 -24.31
C GLU A 296 -5.65 4.74 -24.13
N LEU A 297 -5.01 5.86 -24.50
CA LEU A 297 -5.56 7.22 -24.60
C LEU A 297 -6.37 7.45 -25.88
N LEU A 298 -6.71 6.38 -26.61
CA LEU A 298 -7.68 6.44 -27.69
C LEU A 298 -9.08 6.44 -27.08
N LYS A 299 -9.86 7.47 -27.39
CA LYS A 299 -11.31 7.40 -27.20
C LYS A 299 -11.87 6.25 -28.04
N PRO A 300 -13.09 5.75 -27.76
CA PRO A 300 -13.73 4.69 -28.56
C PRO A 300 -13.90 5.02 -30.06
N ASP A 301 -13.71 6.28 -30.47
CA ASP A 301 -13.72 6.75 -31.86
C ASP A 301 -12.34 6.75 -32.55
N GLY A 302 -11.27 6.34 -31.86
CA GLY A 302 -9.90 6.32 -32.37
C GLY A 302 -9.18 7.68 -32.35
N SER A 303 -9.74 8.71 -31.71
CA SER A 303 -9.06 10.00 -31.49
C SER A 303 -8.28 10.04 -30.18
N LEU A 304 -7.13 10.73 -30.18
CA LEU A 304 -6.28 10.94 -29.00
C LEU A 304 -6.99 11.84 -27.96
N ASP A 305 -6.93 11.45 -26.68
CA ASP A 305 -7.22 12.37 -25.58
C ASP A 305 -6.02 13.29 -25.29
N LEU A 306 -5.98 14.41 -26.00
CA LEU A 306 -4.86 15.35 -26.01
C LEU A 306 -4.56 16.03 -24.65
N LYS A 307 -5.46 15.93 -23.66
CA LYS A 307 -5.20 16.48 -22.31
C LYS A 307 -3.97 15.87 -21.62
N TRP A 308 -3.63 14.64 -21.97
CA TRP A 308 -2.52 13.89 -21.38
C TRP A 308 -1.17 14.14 -22.07
N ALA A 309 -1.17 14.70 -23.28
CA ALA A 309 0.04 14.96 -24.06
C ALA A 309 0.80 16.23 -23.64
N ASP A 310 0.09 17.21 -23.06
CA ASP A 310 0.64 18.55 -22.73
C ASP A 310 1.33 18.65 -21.35
N LEU A 311 1.36 17.57 -20.55
CA LEU A 311 2.06 17.54 -19.25
C LEU A 311 3.55 17.13 -19.35
N GLY A 312 4.06 17.04 -20.58
CA GLY A 312 5.30 16.34 -20.89
C GLY A 312 4.99 14.90 -21.30
N GLY A 313 5.81 14.32 -22.18
CA GLY A 313 5.61 12.97 -22.71
C GLY A 313 5.48 11.92 -21.61
N ILE A 314 5.01 10.71 -21.96
CA ILE A 314 4.47 9.78 -20.97
C ILE A 314 5.51 9.30 -19.93
N PHE A 315 6.81 9.33 -20.27
CA PHE A 315 7.92 9.44 -19.31
C PHE A 315 8.59 10.83 -19.38
N GLY A 316 8.59 11.45 -20.55
CA GLY A 316 8.86 12.87 -20.70
C GLY A 316 10.32 13.23 -20.43
N ASP A 317 10.54 14.48 -20.05
CA ASP A 317 11.86 15.04 -19.80
C ASP A 317 12.28 14.92 -18.32
N ALA A 318 11.52 14.11 -17.56
CA ALA A 318 11.68 13.81 -16.14
C ALA A 318 12.25 12.38 -15.97
N GLY A 319 13.37 12.26 -15.28
CA GLY A 319 14.04 10.97 -15.11
C GLY A 319 13.48 10.18 -13.94
N TYR A 320 12.92 8.99 -14.16
CA TYR A 320 12.40 8.15 -13.08
C TYR A 320 13.57 7.39 -12.46
N GLN A 321 13.79 7.54 -11.15
CA GLN A 321 14.90 6.87 -10.44
C GLN A 321 14.42 5.81 -9.44
N ASN A 322 13.12 5.68 -9.25
CA ASN A 322 12.52 4.55 -8.54
C ASN A 322 11.41 3.89 -9.37
N THR A 323 11.43 2.56 -9.38
CA THR A 323 10.38 1.70 -9.92
C THR A 323 10.12 0.56 -8.94
N SER A 324 8.91 0.01 -8.94
CA SER A 324 8.54 -1.16 -8.13
C SER A 324 7.46 -1.96 -8.85
N ILE A 325 7.50 -3.29 -8.75
CA ILE A 325 6.46 -4.17 -9.32
C ILE A 325 5.50 -4.58 -8.21
N VAL A 326 4.20 -4.39 -8.43
CA VAL A 326 3.11 -4.87 -7.56
C VAL A 326 2.22 -5.86 -8.33
N THR A 327 1.64 -6.81 -7.59
CA THR A 327 0.71 -7.81 -8.13
C THR A 327 -0.70 -7.52 -7.62
N GLU A 328 -1.68 -7.41 -8.50
CA GLU A 328 -3.09 -7.23 -8.13
C GLU A 328 -3.73 -8.54 -7.64
N CYS A 329 -4.46 -8.46 -6.52
CA CYS A 329 -5.16 -9.60 -5.94
C CYS A 329 -6.23 -10.19 -6.86
N GLY A 330 -6.39 -11.51 -6.84
CA GLY A 330 -7.41 -12.24 -7.61
C GLY A 330 -7.09 -12.40 -9.10
N THR A 331 -6.51 -11.39 -9.75
CA THR A 331 -6.16 -11.42 -11.20
C THR A 331 -4.72 -11.85 -11.45
N GLY A 332 -3.81 -11.58 -10.50
CA GLY A 332 -2.38 -11.75 -10.67
C GLY A 332 -1.78 -10.76 -11.68
N LYS A 333 -2.50 -9.70 -12.05
CA LYS A 333 -2.01 -8.68 -13.00
C LYS A 333 -0.82 -7.94 -12.41
N LEU A 334 0.19 -7.73 -13.25
CA LEU A 334 1.43 -7.07 -12.87
C LEU A 334 1.37 -5.59 -13.19
N TYR A 335 1.81 -4.76 -12.27
CA TYR A 335 1.87 -3.31 -12.46
C TYR A 335 3.22 -2.75 -12.04
N LEU A 336 3.78 -1.87 -12.87
CA LEU A 336 4.94 -1.04 -12.53
C LEU A 336 4.44 0.25 -11.88
N VAL A 337 4.78 0.45 -10.61
CA VAL A 337 4.69 1.72 -9.91
C VAL A 337 5.98 2.48 -10.16
N ALA A 338 5.91 3.70 -10.69
CA ALA A 338 7.09 4.47 -11.07
C ALA A 338 6.94 5.94 -10.66
N SER A 339 7.93 6.51 -9.98
CA SER A 339 7.85 7.89 -9.48
C SER A 339 8.82 8.84 -10.18
N HIS A 340 8.36 10.09 -10.35
CA HIS A 340 9.13 11.15 -10.97
C HIS A 340 8.76 12.53 -10.42
N GLY A 341 9.69 13.47 -10.52
CA GLY A 341 9.47 14.89 -10.21
C GLY A 341 9.19 15.74 -11.44
N ARG A 342 8.89 17.03 -11.23
CA ARG A 342 8.82 18.04 -12.29
C ARG A 342 10.11 18.87 -12.33
N ARG A 343 10.65 19.13 -13.53
CA ARG A 343 11.94 19.82 -13.73
C ARG A 343 12.06 21.16 -12.95
N PRO A 344 13.27 21.50 -12.46
CA PRO A 344 13.52 22.80 -11.83
C PRO A 344 13.25 23.96 -12.79
N GLY A 345 12.35 24.88 -12.42
CA GLY A 345 12.01 26.06 -13.23
C GLY A 345 10.51 26.35 -13.30
N GLY A 346 9.65 25.38 -13.03
CA GLY A 346 8.23 25.61 -12.74
C GLY A 346 8.03 26.10 -11.31
N LEU A 347 7.11 27.06 -11.10
CA LEU A 347 6.62 27.39 -9.76
C LEU A 347 5.76 26.22 -9.26
N GLY A 348 6.16 25.62 -8.13
CA GLY A 348 5.46 24.49 -7.50
C GLY A 348 6.16 23.15 -7.74
N GLY A 349 6.80 22.61 -6.69
CA GLY A 349 7.27 21.23 -6.64
C GLY A 349 6.08 20.29 -6.56
N SER A 350 5.87 19.52 -7.62
CA SER A 350 4.84 18.50 -7.72
C SER A 350 5.49 17.25 -8.25
N ASP A 351 5.41 16.21 -7.44
CA ASP A 351 5.91 14.90 -7.78
C ASP A 351 4.72 14.00 -8.11
N PHE A 352 5.01 12.93 -8.85
CA PHE A 352 3.99 12.06 -9.41
C PHE A 352 4.39 10.61 -9.21
N VAL A 353 3.37 9.78 -9.02
CA VAL A 353 3.46 8.33 -9.08
C VAL A 353 2.56 7.87 -10.20
N ASP A 354 3.14 7.16 -11.16
CA ASP A 354 2.44 6.55 -12.27
C ASP A 354 2.27 5.05 -12.07
N LEU A 355 1.17 4.51 -12.59
CA LEU A 355 0.91 3.08 -12.63
C LEU A 355 0.81 2.61 -14.08
N TYR A 356 1.64 1.63 -14.43
CA TYR A 356 1.63 0.98 -15.74
C TYR A 356 1.27 -0.51 -15.59
N ARG A 357 0.24 -0.98 -16.31
CA ARG A 357 -0.03 -2.42 -16.47
C ARG A 357 1.09 -3.02 -17.31
N LEU A 358 1.63 -4.15 -16.86
CA LEU A 358 2.66 -4.93 -17.53
C LEU A 358 2.06 -6.22 -18.07
N ASP A 359 1.80 -6.27 -19.37
CA ASP A 359 1.35 -7.48 -20.07
C ASP A 359 2.58 -8.15 -20.72
N VAL A 360 3.29 -8.96 -19.93
CA VAL A 360 4.52 -9.68 -20.30
C VAL A 360 4.16 -11.07 -20.82
N PRO A 361 4.33 -11.43 -22.10
CA PRO A 361 3.89 -12.73 -22.61
C PRO A 361 4.67 -13.91 -21.99
N VAL A 362 4.01 -15.06 -21.86
CA VAL A 362 4.60 -16.30 -21.29
C VAL A 362 5.74 -16.85 -22.17
N GLU A 363 5.63 -16.69 -23.49
CA GLU A 363 6.65 -17.06 -24.46
C GLU A 363 7.12 -15.80 -25.21
N HIS A 364 8.44 -15.66 -25.43
CA HIS A 364 8.96 -14.51 -26.18
C HIS A 364 8.59 -14.66 -27.67
N PRO A 365 7.94 -13.65 -28.30
CA PRO A 365 7.31 -13.85 -29.62
C PRO A 365 8.29 -13.98 -30.79
N ASP A 366 9.49 -13.41 -30.68
CA ASP A 366 10.61 -13.62 -31.62
C ASP A 366 11.95 -13.29 -30.92
N PRO A 367 12.81 -14.27 -30.62
CA PRO A 367 14.09 -14.02 -29.92
C PRO A 367 15.17 -13.34 -30.81
N ASP A 368 14.97 -13.26 -32.13
CA ASP A 368 15.93 -12.63 -33.06
C ASP A 368 15.51 -11.20 -33.47
N ALA A 369 14.33 -10.73 -33.06
CA ALA A 369 13.84 -9.39 -33.34
C ALA A 369 14.27 -8.37 -32.28
N ASP A 370 14.41 -7.10 -32.70
CA ASP A 370 14.65 -5.96 -31.82
C ASP A 370 13.34 -5.55 -31.08
N ASN A 371 12.85 -6.47 -30.24
CA ASN A 371 11.92 -6.38 -29.11
C ASN A 371 10.61 -5.56 -29.16
N THR A 372 9.57 -6.14 -28.55
CA THR A 372 8.40 -5.55 -27.85
C THR A 372 7.28 -6.60 -27.69
N GLY A 373 7.61 -7.74 -27.11
CA GLY A 373 6.60 -8.70 -26.64
C GLY A 373 5.81 -8.14 -25.46
N VAL A 374 6.49 -7.44 -24.55
CA VAL A 374 5.86 -6.71 -23.44
C VAL A 374 5.03 -5.54 -23.97
N ILE A 375 3.76 -5.52 -23.56
CA ILE A 375 2.90 -4.34 -23.69
C ILE A 375 2.88 -3.61 -22.34
N ILE A 376 3.21 -2.33 -22.36
CA ILE A 376 3.17 -1.43 -21.19
C ILE A 376 2.08 -0.38 -21.41
N THR A 377 1.05 -0.42 -20.59
CA THR A 377 -0.09 0.52 -20.66
C THR A 377 -0.11 1.39 -19.41
N LYS A 378 -0.02 2.72 -19.53
CA LYS A 378 -0.29 3.63 -18.40
C LYS A 378 -1.78 3.59 -18.06
N VAL A 379 -2.12 3.19 -16.83
CA VAL A 379 -3.51 2.99 -16.37
C VAL A 379 -3.96 3.99 -15.32
N ALA A 380 -3.03 4.57 -14.55
CA ALA A 380 -3.34 5.58 -13.54
C ALA A 380 -2.13 6.49 -13.28
N HIS A 381 -2.39 7.64 -12.65
CA HIS A 381 -1.37 8.53 -12.12
C HIS A 381 -1.91 9.28 -10.90
N ARG A 382 -1.05 9.61 -9.95
CA ARG A 382 -1.39 10.40 -8.76
C ARG A 382 -0.33 11.48 -8.55
N GLN A 383 -0.79 12.73 -8.48
CA GLN A 383 0.04 13.85 -8.05
C GLN A 383 0.14 13.82 -6.52
N LEU A 384 1.37 13.85 -6.00
CA LEU A 384 1.66 13.81 -4.59
C LEU A 384 2.47 15.05 -4.20
N PHE A 385 2.22 15.55 -2.99
CA PHE A 385 2.85 16.74 -2.43
C PHE A 385 3.68 16.36 -1.20
N PRO A 386 4.94 15.91 -1.40
CA PRO A 386 5.83 15.55 -0.28
C PRO A 386 6.28 16.78 0.54
N GLY A 387 6.33 17.96 -0.09
CA GLY A 387 6.60 19.21 0.60
C GLY A 387 5.37 19.79 1.30
N GLN A 388 5.57 20.38 2.49
CA GLN A 388 4.56 21.19 3.20
C GLN A 388 3.85 22.16 2.25
N ASN A 389 4.62 23.01 1.57
CA ASN A 389 4.11 23.96 0.58
C ASN A 389 4.60 23.60 -0.82
N ALA A 390 3.77 23.88 -1.83
CA ALA A 390 4.11 23.64 -3.24
C ALA A 390 5.37 24.43 -3.64
N GLY A 391 6.51 23.73 -3.76
CA GLY A 391 7.82 24.34 -4.02
C GLY A 391 8.81 24.31 -2.85
N THR A 392 8.45 23.76 -1.68
CA THR A 392 9.40 23.45 -0.60
C THR A 392 10.10 22.11 -0.86
N ARG A 393 11.43 22.06 -0.74
CA ARG A 393 12.28 20.89 -1.10
C ARG A 393 12.30 19.77 -0.03
N GLN A 394 11.20 19.53 0.67
CA GLN A 394 11.18 18.63 1.85
C GLN A 394 11.02 17.14 1.53
N GLY A 395 10.73 16.82 0.27
CA GLY A 395 10.81 15.46 -0.25
C GLY A 395 10.92 15.50 -1.77
N ASP A 396 11.40 14.41 -2.34
CA ASP A 396 11.74 14.29 -3.76
C ASP A 396 11.44 12.84 -4.17
N LEU A 397 10.23 12.60 -4.69
CA LEU A 397 9.82 11.26 -5.13
C LEU A 397 10.59 10.79 -6.36
N GLN A 398 11.28 11.70 -7.06
CA GLN A 398 12.09 11.34 -8.22
C GLN A 398 13.23 10.41 -7.80
N ALA A 399 13.89 10.74 -6.67
CA ALA A 399 15.07 10.06 -6.19
C ALA A 399 14.80 9.09 -5.03
N ALA A 400 14.08 9.51 -3.99
CA ALA A 400 14.12 8.88 -2.68
C ALA A 400 12.81 8.21 -2.27
N ALA A 401 12.19 7.48 -3.21
CA ALA A 401 10.87 6.86 -3.03
C ALA A 401 10.91 5.32 -2.85
N GLY A 402 9.75 4.74 -2.54
CA GLY A 402 9.49 3.32 -2.71
C GLY A 402 8.12 2.86 -2.25
N THR A 403 7.75 1.65 -2.67
CA THR A 403 6.40 1.09 -2.54
C THR A 403 6.34 -0.01 -1.47
N TYR A 404 5.28 -0.04 -0.68
CA TYR A 404 5.01 -1.11 0.29
C TYR A 404 3.56 -1.59 0.17
N ILE A 405 3.35 -2.91 0.19
CA ILE A 405 2.01 -3.49 0.33
C ILE A 405 1.88 -4.08 1.74
N SER A 406 0.86 -3.65 2.47
CA SER A 406 0.58 -4.13 3.82
C SER A 406 -0.04 -5.54 3.82
N PRO A 407 -0.03 -6.25 4.98
CA PRO A 407 -0.68 -7.57 5.09
C PRO A 407 -2.19 -7.56 4.80
N ASP A 408 -2.86 -6.41 4.97
CA ASP A 408 -4.26 -6.14 4.60
C ASP A 408 -4.40 -5.56 3.18
N HIS A 409 -3.44 -5.89 2.30
CA HIS A 409 -3.48 -5.65 0.84
C HIS A 409 -3.55 -4.18 0.40
N LYS A 410 -3.17 -3.22 1.27
CA LYS A 410 -3.19 -1.79 0.94
C LYS A 410 -1.84 -1.30 0.44
N LEU A 411 -1.90 -0.39 -0.54
CA LEU A 411 -0.74 0.31 -1.10
C LEU A 411 -0.33 1.46 -0.18
N TYR A 412 0.95 1.51 0.17
CA TYR A 412 1.61 2.65 0.81
C TYR A 412 2.77 3.12 -0.08
N PHE A 413 3.01 4.41 -0.09
CA PHE A 413 4.13 5.02 -0.81
C PHE A 413 4.99 5.85 0.14
N TYR A 414 6.30 5.66 0.08
CA TYR A 414 7.27 6.31 0.96
C TYR A 414 8.16 7.28 0.19
N ALA A 415 8.65 8.29 0.88
CA ALA A 415 9.61 9.27 0.35
C ALA A 415 10.56 9.75 1.45
N THR A 416 11.85 9.98 1.19
CA THR A 416 12.71 10.79 2.08
C THR A 416 12.95 12.18 1.51
N GLU A 417 13.43 13.11 2.35
CA GLU A 417 14.16 14.26 1.82
C GLU A 417 15.43 13.76 1.10
N HIS A 418 15.69 14.27 -0.11
CA HIS A 418 16.81 13.82 -0.94
C HIS A 418 18.13 14.46 -0.47
N GLY A 419 18.19 15.80 -0.40
CA GLY A 419 19.22 16.48 0.39
C GLY A 419 18.78 16.61 1.85
N ALA A 420 19.65 16.32 2.82
CA ALA A 420 19.29 16.52 4.23
C ALA A 420 19.29 18.02 4.57
N THR A 421 18.08 18.55 4.80
CA THR A 421 17.80 19.96 5.10
C THR A 421 17.34 20.19 6.54
N GLY A 422 17.13 19.11 7.31
CA GLY A 422 16.79 19.17 8.73
C GLY A 422 17.87 19.87 9.57
N GLU A 423 17.43 20.71 10.52
CA GLU A 423 18.31 21.29 11.54
C GLU A 423 18.67 20.24 12.60
N GLY A 424 19.59 19.34 12.27
CA GLY A 424 20.10 18.33 13.20
C GLY A 424 20.53 17.02 12.53
N ARG A 425 20.92 16.04 13.35
CA ARG A 425 21.34 14.71 12.91
C ARG A 425 20.16 13.74 12.73
N PHE A 426 19.17 14.15 11.94
CA PHE A 426 17.99 13.35 11.61
C PHE A 426 17.55 13.58 10.16
N VAL A 427 16.78 12.63 9.63
CA VAL A 427 16.24 12.63 8.27
C VAL A 427 14.73 12.77 8.34
N THR A 428 14.16 13.64 7.52
CA THR A 428 12.72 13.77 7.29
C THR A 428 12.28 12.79 6.20
N MET A 429 11.14 12.14 6.40
CA MET A 429 10.52 11.28 5.40
C MET A 429 9.00 11.45 5.43
N ILE A 430 8.30 10.98 4.40
CA ILE A 430 6.85 11.09 4.23
C ILE A 430 6.28 9.69 3.94
N GLU A 431 5.16 9.37 4.59
CA GLU A 431 4.29 8.24 4.24
C GLU A 431 3.02 8.77 3.59
N PHE A 432 2.78 8.35 2.35
CA PHE A 432 1.49 8.45 1.70
C PHE A 432 0.72 7.16 1.95
N ALA A 433 -0.45 7.31 2.56
CA ALA A 433 -1.29 6.22 3.04
C ALA A 433 -2.61 6.21 2.24
N PRO A 434 -3.30 5.06 2.15
CA PRO A 434 -4.66 5.03 1.61
C PRO A 434 -5.60 5.84 2.51
N GLU A 435 -6.63 6.46 1.93
CA GLU A 435 -7.69 7.23 2.61
C GLU A 435 -8.30 6.46 3.80
N VAL A 436 -8.49 5.14 3.67
CA VAL A 436 -8.87 4.27 4.79
C VAL A 436 -7.73 3.30 5.08
N PRO A 437 -6.87 3.60 6.08
CA PRO A 437 -5.77 2.72 6.48
C PRO A 437 -6.22 1.50 7.26
N ARG A 438 -7.48 1.42 7.70
CA ARG A 438 -8.12 0.20 8.24
C ARG A 438 -9.65 0.34 8.26
N GLU A 439 -10.35 -0.59 7.61
CA GLU A 439 -11.82 -0.59 7.54
C GLU A 439 -12.51 -0.95 8.87
N ARG A 440 -11.77 -1.48 9.85
CA ARG A 440 -12.28 -1.93 11.16
C ARG A 440 -11.30 -1.63 12.28
N ALA A 441 -11.86 -1.44 13.48
CA ALA A 441 -11.13 -1.39 14.74
C ALA A 441 -11.87 -2.29 15.76
N HIS A 442 -11.29 -3.44 16.07
CA HIS A 442 -11.81 -4.41 17.02
C HIS A 442 -11.40 -4.06 18.46
N THR A 443 -10.20 -3.52 18.62
CA THR A 443 -9.63 -3.12 19.91
C THR A 443 -9.36 -1.62 19.97
N LEU A 444 -9.10 -1.13 21.19
CA LEU A 444 -8.70 0.25 21.41
C LEU A 444 -7.32 0.57 20.82
N ASP A 445 -6.40 -0.39 20.76
CA ASP A 445 -5.07 -0.17 20.17
C ASP A 445 -5.12 -0.04 18.64
N GLU A 446 -6.22 -0.48 18.02
CA GLU A 446 -6.52 -0.27 16.61
C GLU A 446 -7.21 1.07 16.32
N ALA A 447 -7.75 1.76 17.34
CA ALA A 447 -8.66 2.88 17.14
C ALA A 447 -7.96 4.16 16.65
N TYR A 448 -8.51 4.76 15.60
CA TYR A 448 -7.98 5.99 15.01
C TYR A 448 -9.08 6.97 14.57
N VAL A 449 -8.73 8.25 14.54
CA VAL A 449 -9.46 9.32 13.86
C VAL A 449 -8.48 10.08 12.97
N GLU A 450 -8.78 10.19 11.68
CA GLU A 450 -8.15 11.14 10.78
C GLU A 450 -9.09 12.35 10.62
N LEU A 451 -8.58 13.55 10.88
CA LEU A 451 -9.28 14.82 10.70
C LEU A 451 -8.63 15.59 9.55
N PHE A 452 -9.44 16.14 8.66
CA PHE A 452 -9.02 16.83 7.45
C PHE A 452 -9.39 18.32 7.52
N SER A 453 -8.52 19.19 7.00
CA SER A 453 -8.70 20.63 7.03
C SER A 453 -9.84 21.11 6.10
N GLU A 454 -10.16 20.34 5.06
CA GLU A 454 -11.20 20.66 4.08
C GLU A 454 -12.34 19.61 4.10
N PRO A 455 -13.55 19.94 3.59
CA PRO A 455 -14.60 18.96 3.33
C PRO A 455 -14.16 17.88 2.32
N ASN A 456 -14.85 16.74 2.33
CA ASN A 456 -14.66 15.60 1.42
C ASN A 456 -13.24 14.99 1.45
N PHE A 457 -12.59 15.00 2.62
CA PHE A 457 -11.29 14.36 2.87
C PHE A 457 -10.12 14.96 2.07
N ASP A 458 -10.24 16.22 1.66
CA ASP A 458 -9.19 16.97 0.96
C ASP A 458 -8.36 17.84 1.93
N GLY A 459 -7.36 18.53 1.40
CA GLY A 459 -6.49 19.41 2.15
C GLY A 459 -5.41 18.64 2.91
N ARG A 460 -5.15 19.04 4.16
CA ARG A 460 -4.19 18.39 5.06
C ARG A 460 -4.93 17.55 6.07
N SER A 461 -4.31 16.46 6.53
CA SER A 461 -4.88 15.63 7.59
C SER A 461 -3.97 15.48 8.81
N ILE A 462 -4.59 15.24 9.96
CA ILE A 462 -3.96 14.86 11.22
C ILE A 462 -4.55 13.53 11.70
N PHE A 463 -3.71 12.64 12.20
CA PHE A 463 -4.14 11.37 12.80
C PHE A 463 -4.08 11.44 14.33
N LEU A 464 -5.17 11.01 14.95
CA LEU A 464 -5.35 10.86 16.38
C LEU A 464 -5.51 9.37 16.67
N ASP A 465 -4.43 8.73 17.10
CA ASP A 465 -4.40 7.34 17.51
C ASP A 465 -4.78 7.22 19.00
N TYR A 466 -5.58 6.21 19.37
CA TYR A 466 -5.94 6.01 20.78
C TYR A 466 -4.74 5.62 21.65
N VAL A 467 -3.75 4.91 21.08
CA VAL A 467 -2.49 4.60 21.79
C VAL A 467 -1.71 5.87 22.17
N ASP A 468 -1.90 6.96 21.42
CA ASP A 468 -1.21 8.25 21.61
C ASP A 468 -2.02 9.28 22.42
N ARG A 469 -3.23 8.96 22.88
CA ARG A 469 -4.13 9.86 23.64
C ARG A 469 -3.57 10.54 24.90
N ARG A 470 -2.37 10.17 25.33
CA ARG A 470 -1.64 10.77 26.47
C ARG A 470 -0.59 11.80 26.04
N LEU A 471 -0.33 11.93 24.74
CA LEU A 471 0.40 13.04 24.15
C LEU A 471 -0.50 14.29 24.17
N ARG A 472 0.07 15.49 24.28
CA ARG A 472 -0.65 16.71 24.69
C ARG A 472 -1.22 17.53 23.52
N ASP A 473 -1.33 16.90 22.36
CA ASP A 473 -1.32 17.62 21.08
C ASP A 473 -2.71 17.76 20.45
N TYR A 474 -3.72 17.07 20.99
CA TYR A 474 -5.11 17.16 20.52
C TYR A 474 -5.91 18.31 21.15
N HIS A 475 -5.34 19.00 22.15
CA HIS A 475 -6.02 20.07 22.87
C HIS A 475 -6.21 21.35 22.05
N ASP A 476 -5.40 21.65 21.03
CA ASP A 476 -5.53 22.89 20.23
C ASP A 476 -4.84 22.70 18.88
N PHE A 477 -5.63 22.53 17.82
CA PHE A 477 -5.18 22.23 16.47
C PHE A 477 -4.43 23.40 15.82
N GLY A 478 -4.65 24.64 16.27
CA GLY A 478 -3.88 25.80 15.85
C GLY A 478 -2.40 25.76 16.25
N ASN A 479 -1.99 24.80 17.08
CA ASN A 479 -0.59 24.51 17.37
C ASN A 479 0.00 23.39 16.52
N ILE A 480 -0.83 22.71 15.72
CA ILE A 480 -0.39 21.76 14.70
C ILE A 480 -0.11 22.58 13.44
N GLU A 481 1.18 22.69 13.12
CA GLU A 481 1.70 23.48 12.01
C GLU A 481 0.89 23.27 10.72
N GLU A 482 0.41 24.39 10.15
CA GLU A 482 -0.24 24.47 8.84
C GLU A 482 -1.51 23.59 8.68
N PHE A 483 -2.12 23.07 9.76
CA PHE A 483 -3.48 22.50 9.71
C PHE A 483 -4.58 23.60 9.74
N ASP A 484 -4.19 24.85 10.01
CA ASP A 484 -5.05 26.05 10.03
C ASP A 484 -6.20 26.01 11.08
N ASP A 485 -5.98 25.30 12.18
CA ASP A 485 -6.84 25.26 13.40
C ASP A 485 -8.26 24.69 13.22
N LEU A 486 -8.64 24.26 12.02
CA LEU A 486 -10.01 23.86 11.71
C LEU A 486 -10.06 22.55 10.93
N ALA A 487 -10.67 21.53 11.52
CA ALA A 487 -11.08 20.32 10.82
C ALA A 487 -12.50 20.47 10.26
N ALA A 488 -12.67 20.16 8.97
CA ALA A 488 -13.92 20.26 8.26
C ALA A 488 -14.51 18.88 7.88
N SER A 489 -13.68 17.82 7.78
CA SER A 489 -14.15 16.45 7.57
C SER A 489 -13.34 15.42 8.37
N ALA A 490 -13.85 14.19 8.48
CA ALA A 490 -13.23 13.14 9.30
C ALA A 490 -13.46 11.71 8.78
N ILE A 491 -12.47 10.85 8.99
CA ILE A 491 -12.55 9.40 8.79
C ILE A 491 -12.08 8.72 10.08
N PHE A 492 -12.85 7.80 10.65
CA PHE A 492 -12.47 7.14 11.89
C PHE A 492 -12.94 5.70 11.98
N ALA A 493 -12.11 4.84 12.59
CA ALA A 493 -12.52 3.53 13.05
C ALA A 493 -12.25 3.44 14.56
N ILE A 494 -13.31 3.33 15.35
CA ILE A 494 -13.27 3.25 16.82
C ILE A 494 -14.12 2.04 17.24
N PRO A 495 -13.66 1.17 18.16
CA PRO A 495 -14.43 0.01 18.62
C PRO A 495 -15.68 0.42 19.41
N PRO A 496 -16.72 -0.44 19.47
CA PRO A 496 -17.91 -0.17 20.28
C PRO A 496 -17.59 0.06 21.76
N GLY A 497 -18.22 1.06 22.36
CA GLY A 497 -17.99 1.43 23.77
C GLY A 497 -16.83 2.42 23.99
N ALA A 498 -16.22 2.93 22.92
CA ALA A 498 -15.27 4.03 22.96
C ALA A 498 -15.70 5.16 22.01
N GLU A 499 -15.24 6.38 22.28
CA GLU A 499 -15.55 7.56 21.49
C GLU A 499 -14.43 8.60 21.55
N LEU A 500 -14.32 9.41 20.50
CA LEU A 500 -13.51 10.63 20.51
C LEU A 500 -14.44 11.83 20.40
N ARG A 501 -14.39 12.72 21.40
CA ARG A 501 -15.10 13.99 21.38
C ARG A 501 -14.32 15.02 20.59
N VAL A 502 -14.96 15.67 19.62
CA VAL A 502 -14.44 16.85 18.91
C VAL A 502 -15.13 18.12 19.42
N PHE A 503 -14.43 19.24 19.40
CA PHE A 503 -14.86 20.50 20.00
C PHE A 503 -14.77 21.68 19.01
N ALA A 504 -15.74 22.60 19.10
CA ALA A 504 -15.83 23.82 18.29
C ALA A 504 -14.79 24.90 18.65
N GLU A 505 -14.03 24.67 19.72
CA GLU A 505 -13.03 25.59 20.25
C GLU A 505 -11.77 24.81 20.67
N ARG A 506 -10.70 25.57 20.90
CA ARG A 506 -9.43 25.09 21.43
C ARG A 506 -9.56 24.78 22.93
N ASN A 507 -8.63 23.99 23.45
CA ASN A 507 -8.52 23.55 24.84
C ASN A 507 -9.72 22.74 25.35
N GLU A 508 -10.34 21.92 24.49
CA GLU A 508 -11.48 21.06 24.82
C GLU A 508 -12.71 21.84 25.34
N SER A 509 -12.97 23.04 24.80
CA SER A 509 -14.08 23.92 25.21
C SER A 509 -15.16 24.10 24.12
N GLY A 510 -16.22 24.84 24.46
CA GLY A 510 -17.30 25.17 23.54
C GLY A 510 -18.28 24.02 23.30
N ALA A 511 -18.99 24.10 22.18
CA ALA A 511 -19.88 23.03 21.72
C ALA A 511 -19.06 21.81 21.25
N TYR A 512 -19.62 20.61 21.38
CA TYR A 512 -18.91 19.37 21.03
C TYR A 512 -19.78 18.39 20.23
N LEU A 513 -19.13 17.42 19.59
CA LEU A 513 -19.73 16.29 18.89
C LEU A 513 -18.94 15.01 19.27
N ASP A 514 -19.64 13.90 19.52
CA ASP A 514 -19.00 12.63 19.86
C ASP A 514 -18.89 11.72 18.63
N LEU A 515 -17.66 11.36 18.26
CA LEU A 515 -17.35 10.35 17.25
C LEU A 515 -17.44 8.97 17.92
N VAL A 516 -18.66 8.44 17.99
CA VAL A 516 -18.95 7.19 18.69
C VAL A 516 -18.49 5.97 17.88
N GLY A 517 -17.75 5.08 18.53
CA GLY A 517 -17.23 3.87 17.90
C GLY A 517 -18.29 2.83 17.56
N THR A 518 -18.19 2.30 16.34
CA THR A 518 -19.06 1.23 15.83
C THR A 518 -18.30 -0.04 15.44
N GLY A 519 -16.97 -0.03 15.54
CA GLY A 519 -16.06 -1.09 15.09
C GLY A 519 -15.74 -1.07 13.59
N GLN A 520 -16.43 -0.26 12.80
CA GLN A 520 -16.20 -0.05 11.36
C GLN A 520 -15.75 1.38 11.08
N ALA A 521 -15.07 1.59 9.95
CA ALA A 521 -14.71 2.92 9.46
C ALA A 521 -15.96 3.74 9.13
N VAL A 522 -16.04 4.94 9.70
CA VAL A 522 -17.08 5.95 9.51
C VAL A 522 -16.47 7.16 8.82
N ARG A 523 -17.22 7.74 7.87
CA ARG A 523 -16.82 8.92 7.09
C ARG A 523 -17.80 10.06 7.35
N ILE A 524 -17.30 11.22 7.76
CA ILE A 524 -18.03 12.47 7.88
C ILE A 524 -17.45 13.41 6.82
N ALA A 525 -18.11 13.52 5.67
CA ALA A 525 -17.61 14.32 4.55
C ALA A 525 -17.66 15.83 4.81
N ASP A 526 -18.52 16.29 5.72
CA ASP A 526 -18.57 17.69 6.17
C ASP A 526 -19.17 17.74 7.59
N PHE A 527 -18.47 18.35 8.55
CA PHE A 527 -18.99 18.56 9.91
C PHE A 527 -20.21 19.49 9.95
N ASP A 528 -20.44 20.33 8.94
CA ASP A 528 -21.63 21.18 8.83
C ASP A 528 -22.91 20.40 8.51
N SER A 529 -22.79 19.13 8.10
CA SER A 529 -23.93 18.22 7.98
C SER A 529 -24.47 17.72 9.34
N LEU A 530 -23.77 18.00 10.45
CA LEU A 530 -24.06 17.51 11.79
C LEU A 530 -24.34 18.65 12.77
N LEU A 531 -25.16 18.37 13.78
CA LEU A 531 -25.40 19.29 14.90
C LEU A 531 -24.44 18.98 16.05
N MET A 532 -23.91 20.04 16.66
CA MET A 532 -23.13 19.98 17.89
C MET A 532 -24.05 20.01 19.12
N SER A 533 -23.46 19.87 20.32
CA SER A 533 -24.15 19.79 21.61
C SER A 533 -25.04 20.98 21.97
N ASP A 534 -24.89 22.13 21.29
CA ASP A 534 -25.70 23.34 21.45
C ASP A 534 -26.85 23.45 20.42
N GLY A 535 -26.96 22.49 19.51
CA GLY A 535 -27.95 22.46 18.43
C GLY A 535 -27.62 23.33 17.22
N GLN A 536 -26.39 23.86 17.10
CA GLN A 536 -25.89 24.53 15.89
C GLN A 536 -25.03 23.57 15.05
N THR A 537 -24.74 23.93 13.79
CA THR A 537 -23.74 23.22 12.97
C THR A 537 -22.32 23.65 13.36
N ALA A 538 -21.32 22.83 13.04
CA ALA A 538 -19.94 23.13 13.37
C ALA A 538 -19.39 24.43 12.72
N SER A 539 -19.99 24.89 11.62
CA SER A 539 -19.52 26.01 10.80
C SER A 539 -18.06 25.85 10.34
N HIS A 540 -17.66 24.60 10.07
CA HIS A 540 -16.28 24.12 9.83
C HIS A 540 -15.28 24.41 10.98
N ARG A 541 -15.74 24.54 12.24
CA ARG A 541 -14.89 25.01 13.36
C ARG A 541 -14.36 23.96 14.34
N ILE A 542 -14.03 22.75 13.91
CA ILE A 542 -13.48 21.76 14.85
C ILE A 542 -12.00 22.08 15.15
N SER A 543 -11.70 22.55 16.37
CA SER A 543 -10.36 23.06 16.76
C SER A 543 -9.68 22.28 17.89
N SER A 544 -10.35 21.31 18.51
CA SER A 544 -9.69 20.36 19.42
C SER A 544 -10.45 19.05 19.55
N ALA A 545 -9.79 18.04 20.13
CA ALA A 545 -10.33 16.70 20.30
C ALA A 545 -9.83 16.02 21.59
N LYS A 546 -10.63 15.08 22.10
CA LYS A 546 -10.33 14.29 23.29
C LYS A 546 -10.89 12.88 23.19
N TRP A 547 -10.04 11.89 23.43
CA TRP A 547 -10.50 10.51 23.68
C TRP A 547 -11.22 10.40 25.02
N ILE A 548 -12.44 9.87 25.02
CA ILE A 548 -13.21 9.65 26.24
C ILE A 548 -12.94 8.22 26.72
N GLU A 549 -12.09 8.07 27.74
CA GLU A 549 -11.86 6.78 28.42
C GLU A 549 -13.13 6.39 29.19
N GLN A 550 -14.01 5.59 28.58
CA GLN A 550 -15.03 4.88 29.33
C GLN A 550 -14.36 3.80 30.19
N GLY A 551 -14.78 3.69 31.46
CA GLY A 551 -14.30 2.65 32.37
C GLY A 551 -14.65 1.23 31.88
N PRO A 552 -14.19 0.16 32.57
CA PRO A 552 -14.53 -1.20 32.19
C PRO A 552 -16.05 -1.34 32.07
N VAL A 553 -16.53 -1.71 30.88
CA VAL A 553 -17.96 -1.68 30.51
C VAL A 553 -18.73 -2.72 31.31
N THR A 554 -19.17 -2.36 32.51
CA THR A 554 -20.29 -3.02 33.18
C THR A 554 -21.55 -2.65 32.41
N ALA A 555 -22.15 -3.64 31.76
CA ALA A 555 -23.29 -3.46 30.86
C ALA A 555 -24.52 -2.82 31.55
N ALA A 556 -24.66 -1.50 31.43
CA ALA A 556 -25.89 -0.74 31.68
C ALA A 556 -25.78 0.73 31.20
N ALA A 557 -25.71 0.95 29.89
CA ALA A 557 -26.05 2.25 29.28
C ALA A 557 -26.92 1.97 28.04
N THR A 558 -28.20 2.33 28.10
CA THR A 558 -29.19 2.04 27.05
C THR A 558 -28.96 2.93 25.84
N SER A 559 -28.83 2.31 24.67
CA SER A 559 -28.44 2.89 23.37
C SER A 559 -29.50 3.79 22.69
N ASP A 560 -30.45 4.33 23.45
CA ASP A 560 -31.74 4.79 22.89
C ASP A 560 -31.75 6.23 22.35
N ASN A 561 -30.59 6.86 22.16
CA ASN A 561 -30.51 8.27 21.71
C ASN A 561 -29.41 8.56 20.67
N ILE A 562 -28.80 7.53 20.05
CA ILE A 562 -27.99 7.71 18.83
C ILE A 562 -28.94 7.55 17.63
N PRO A 563 -29.03 8.51 16.70
CA PRO A 563 -29.81 8.31 15.49
C PRO A 563 -29.17 7.21 14.63
N PHE A 564 -29.76 6.02 14.64
CA PHE A 564 -29.42 4.98 13.68
C PHE A 564 -29.80 5.43 12.27
N PHE A 565 -29.09 4.96 11.25
CA PHE A 565 -29.42 5.21 9.84
C PHE A 565 -30.01 3.95 9.21
N PHE A 566 -30.96 4.11 8.28
CA PHE A 566 -31.48 3.01 7.48
C PHE A 566 -30.47 2.63 6.38
N GLU A 567 -29.71 1.55 6.61
CA GLU A 567 -28.60 1.16 5.74
C GLU A 567 -28.51 -0.37 5.59
N LEU A 568 -28.08 -0.81 4.40
CA LEU A 568 -27.76 -2.20 4.09
C LEU A 568 -26.28 -2.26 3.72
N TYR A 569 -25.49 -2.98 4.50
CA TYR A 569 -24.04 -3.05 4.30
C TYR A 569 -23.68 -4.08 3.22
N GLN A 570 -22.49 -3.92 2.66
CA GLN A 570 -21.92 -4.92 1.76
C GLN A 570 -21.73 -6.24 2.52
N ASN A 571 -22.11 -7.36 1.90
CA ASN A 571 -21.96 -8.67 2.52
C ASN A 571 -20.47 -9.03 2.69
N TYR A 572 -20.12 -9.77 3.73
CA TYR A 572 -18.75 -10.25 3.96
C TYR A 572 -18.70 -11.75 4.29
N PRO A 573 -17.81 -12.53 3.65
CA PRO A 573 -16.96 -12.14 2.51
C PRO A 573 -17.80 -11.78 1.26
N ASN A 574 -17.20 -11.09 0.29
CA ASN A 574 -17.75 -10.91 -1.05
C ASN A 574 -16.60 -10.73 -2.07
N PRO A 575 -16.41 -11.63 -3.05
CA PRO A 575 -17.17 -12.86 -3.28
C PRO A 575 -17.14 -13.85 -2.11
N PHE A 576 -18.10 -14.76 -2.04
CA PHE A 576 -18.25 -15.72 -0.92
C PHE A 576 -18.46 -17.15 -1.38
N ASN A 577 -18.08 -18.13 -0.53
CA ASN A 577 -18.25 -19.55 -0.82
C ASN A 577 -18.47 -20.38 0.47
N PRO A 578 -19.61 -21.06 0.66
CA PRO A 578 -20.94 -20.72 0.16
C PRO A 578 -21.68 -19.78 1.12
N GLU A 579 -21.04 -19.30 2.19
CA GLU A 579 -21.67 -18.53 3.27
C GLU A 579 -21.16 -17.09 3.37
N THR A 580 -22.06 -16.16 3.68
CA THR A 580 -21.76 -14.73 3.86
C THR A 580 -22.68 -14.11 4.93
N ILE A 581 -22.20 -13.05 5.57
CA ILE A 581 -22.96 -12.26 6.54
C ILE A 581 -23.37 -10.94 5.88
N ILE A 582 -24.64 -10.58 6.04
CA ILE A 582 -25.26 -9.35 5.55
C ILE A 582 -25.67 -8.54 6.77
N ASP A 583 -24.98 -7.42 6.99
CA ASP A 583 -25.30 -6.50 8.08
C ASP A 583 -26.27 -5.41 7.61
N TYR A 584 -27.15 -4.95 8.50
CA TYR A 584 -28.12 -3.89 8.23
C TYR A 584 -28.44 -3.08 9.50
N ARG A 585 -28.90 -1.85 9.31
CA ARG A 585 -29.33 -0.94 10.39
C ARG A 585 -30.71 -0.35 10.12
N LEU A 586 -31.44 -0.12 11.20
CA LEU A 586 -32.78 0.49 11.20
C LEU A 586 -32.74 1.78 12.02
N ASP A 587 -33.17 2.88 11.40
CA ASP A 587 -33.32 4.20 12.01
C ASP A 587 -34.41 4.26 13.09
N ARG A 588 -35.42 3.40 12.96
CA ARG A 588 -36.60 3.35 13.84
C ARG A 588 -37.19 1.94 13.89
N PRO A 589 -38.04 1.61 14.89
CA PRO A 589 -38.78 0.36 14.92
C PRO A 589 -39.69 0.21 13.70
N ALA A 590 -39.51 -0.85 12.92
CA ALA A 590 -40.21 -1.03 11.64
C ALA A 590 -40.39 -2.51 11.27
N ASP A 591 -41.26 -2.77 10.29
CA ASP A 591 -41.45 -4.09 9.69
C ASP A 591 -40.40 -4.26 8.58
N VAL A 592 -39.48 -5.20 8.77
CA VAL A 592 -38.28 -5.36 7.95
C VAL A 592 -38.40 -6.60 7.08
N LYS A 593 -38.09 -6.43 5.80
CA LYS A 593 -37.89 -7.54 4.88
C LYS A 593 -36.47 -7.53 4.32
N ILE A 594 -35.80 -8.68 4.34
CA ILE A 594 -34.53 -8.91 3.63
C ILE A 594 -34.71 -10.06 2.67
N GLU A 595 -34.47 -9.78 1.40
CA GLU A 595 -34.73 -10.67 0.28
C GLU A 595 -33.52 -10.73 -0.67
N ILE A 596 -33.14 -11.93 -1.07
CA ILE A 596 -32.12 -12.19 -2.10
C ILE A 596 -32.83 -12.43 -3.43
N TYR A 597 -32.36 -11.78 -4.48
CA TYR A 597 -32.84 -11.93 -5.86
C TYR A 597 -31.72 -12.35 -6.81
N ASP A 598 -32.06 -13.06 -7.89
CA ASP A 598 -31.16 -13.24 -9.03
C ASP A 598 -31.08 -11.97 -9.90
N ILE A 599 -30.14 -11.90 -10.84
CA ILE A 599 -30.00 -10.75 -11.77
C ILE A 599 -31.23 -10.51 -12.68
N ARG A 600 -32.18 -11.45 -12.74
CA ARG A 600 -33.44 -11.31 -13.50
C ARG A 600 -34.57 -10.77 -12.62
N GLY A 601 -34.32 -10.53 -11.34
CA GLY A 601 -35.31 -10.07 -10.37
C GLY A 601 -36.20 -11.17 -9.80
N HIS A 602 -35.85 -12.46 -9.97
CA HIS A 602 -36.57 -13.54 -9.29
C HIS A 602 -36.14 -13.61 -7.82
N LEU A 603 -37.12 -13.70 -6.91
CA LEU A 603 -36.86 -13.94 -5.49
C LEU A 603 -36.24 -15.34 -5.30
N VAL A 604 -35.08 -15.38 -4.66
CA VAL A 604 -34.30 -16.59 -4.37
C VAL A 604 -34.52 -17.03 -2.93
N LYS A 605 -34.45 -16.07 -1.98
CA LYS A 605 -34.48 -16.35 -0.55
C LYS A 605 -35.05 -15.17 0.23
N THR A 606 -36.03 -15.40 1.10
CA THR A 606 -36.32 -14.45 2.19
C THR A 606 -35.47 -14.80 3.42
N LEU A 607 -34.68 -13.83 3.90
CA LEU A 607 -33.77 -13.98 5.04
C LEU A 607 -34.36 -13.40 6.34
N VAL A 608 -35.15 -12.33 6.23
CA VAL A 608 -35.83 -11.65 7.34
C VAL A 608 -37.20 -11.21 6.84
N ASP A 609 -38.25 -11.43 7.63
CA ASP A 609 -39.60 -10.89 7.42
C ASP A 609 -40.29 -10.75 8.79
N GLN A 610 -39.94 -9.69 9.51
CA GLN A 610 -40.41 -9.47 10.89
C GLN A 610 -40.28 -8.01 11.34
N ARG A 611 -41.03 -7.66 12.39
CA ARG A 611 -40.90 -6.36 13.05
C ARG A 611 -39.68 -6.33 13.98
N GLN A 612 -38.84 -5.31 13.84
CA GLN A 612 -37.63 -5.12 14.64
C GLN A 612 -37.57 -3.70 15.23
N PRO A 613 -37.02 -3.53 16.46
CA PRO A 613 -36.73 -2.19 17.00
C PRO A 613 -35.58 -1.50 16.23
N ALA A 614 -35.36 -0.20 16.48
CA ALA A 614 -34.17 0.48 15.96
C ALA A 614 -32.90 -0.22 16.44
N GLY A 615 -31.85 -0.26 15.61
CA GLY A 615 -30.60 -0.95 15.96
C GLY A 615 -29.83 -1.52 14.77
N SER A 616 -28.78 -2.28 15.10
CA SER A 616 -27.94 -3.03 14.15
C SER A 616 -28.27 -4.51 14.19
N TYR A 617 -28.26 -5.15 13.02
CA TYR A 617 -28.60 -6.55 12.84
C TYR A 617 -27.68 -7.21 11.80
N SER A 618 -27.49 -8.51 11.95
CA SER A 618 -26.74 -9.35 11.00
C SER A 618 -27.60 -10.53 10.60
N VAL A 619 -27.62 -10.89 9.32
CA VAL A 619 -28.27 -12.12 8.84
C VAL A 619 -27.31 -12.90 7.94
N LYS A 620 -27.33 -14.21 8.07
CA LYS A 620 -26.46 -15.12 7.31
C LYS A 620 -27.19 -15.66 6.09
N TRP A 621 -26.54 -15.64 4.93
CA TRP A 621 -26.96 -16.39 3.76
C TRP A 621 -25.92 -17.46 3.42
N ASN A 622 -26.37 -18.63 2.98
CA ASN A 622 -25.55 -19.83 2.76
C ASN A 622 -25.66 -20.37 1.32
N GLY A 623 -25.94 -19.49 0.36
CA GLY A 623 -26.02 -19.87 -1.06
C GLY A 623 -27.16 -20.86 -1.35
N LYS A 624 -28.26 -20.77 -0.60
CA LYS A 624 -29.45 -21.61 -0.76
C LYS A 624 -30.72 -20.78 -1.01
N ASP A 625 -31.69 -21.39 -1.69
CA ASP A 625 -33.02 -20.84 -1.95
C ASP A 625 -34.03 -21.12 -0.81
N ASP A 626 -35.29 -20.74 -1.02
CA ASP A 626 -36.39 -21.04 -0.08
C ASP A 626 -36.81 -22.52 -0.02
N LEU A 627 -36.34 -23.37 -0.93
CA LEU A 627 -36.49 -24.82 -0.90
C LEU A 627 -35.29 -25.53 -0.24
N GLY A 628 -34.25 -24.79 0.17
CA GLY A 628 -33.00 -25.33 0.73
C GLY A 628 -32.04 -25.89 -0.33
N GLN A 629 -32.35 -25.72 -1.61
CA GLN A 629 -31.52 -26.13 -2.73
C GLN A 629 -30.38 -25.13 -2.92
N ASP A 630 -29.25 -25.63 -3.41
CA ASP A 630 -28.07 -24.82 -3.69
C ASP A 630 -28.26 -23.99 -4.96
N VAL A 631 -27.97 -22.69 -4.89
CA VAL A 631 -28.05 -21.79 -6.04
C VAL A 631 -26.71 -21.73 -6.78
N ALA A 632 -26.75 -21.38 -8.06
CA ALA A 632 -25.57 -21.36 -8.92
C ALA A 632 -24.60 -20.22 -8.56
N SER A 633 -23.31 -20.42 -8.82
CA SER A 633 -22.28 -19.39 -8.77
C SER A 633 -22.66 -18.21 -9.68
N GLY A 634 -22.44 -16.98 -9.22
CA GLY A 634 -22.82 -15.76 -9.93
C GLY A 634 -23.33 -14.63 -9.03
N THR A 635 -23.89 -13.62 -9.68
CA THR A 635 -24.33 -12.37 -9.04
C THR A 635 -25.78 -12.45 -8.53
N TYR A 636 -25.99 -11.91 -7.33
CA TYR A 636 -27.29 -11.79 -6.66
C TYR A 636 -27.47 -10.36 -6.13
N LEU A 637 -28.71 -9.99 -5.81
CA LEU A 637 -29.06 -8.70 -5.20
C LEU A 637 -29.74 -8.95 -3.85
N CYS A 638 -29.17 -8.43 -2.76
CA CYS A 638 -29.84 -8.36 -1.47
C CYS A 638 -30.59 -7.04 -1.38
N GLN A 639 -31.88 -7.10 -1.09
CA GLN A 639 -32.75 -5.96 -0.83
C GLN A 639 -33.11 -5.91 0.66
N LEU A 640 -32.93 -4.75 1.29
CA LEU A 640 -33.49 -4.40 2.59
C LEU A 640 -34.67 -3.47 2.35
N LYS A 641 -35.83 -3.80 2.91
CA LYS A 641 -37.06 -3.02 2.78
C LYS A 641 -37.68 -2.73 4.16
N SER A 642 -38.13 -1.49 4.33
CA SER A 642 -38.83 -1.01 5.53
C SER A 642 -39.86 0.06 5.12
N GLY A 643 -41.13 -0.36 4.99
CA GLY A 643 -42.19 0.48 4.42
C GLY A 643 -41.88 0.92 2.98
N GLU A 644 -41.70 2.23 2.78
CA GLU A 644 -41.30 2.84 1.51
C GLU A 644 -39.77 2.88 1.29
N LEU A 645 -38.96 2.68 2.34
CA LEU A 645 -37.50 2.70 2.24
C LEU A 645 -36.97 1.38 1.68
N VAL A 646 -36.09 1.48 0.68
CA VAL A 646 -35.44 0.33 0.02
C VAL A 646 -33.94 0.62 -0.14
N LYS A 647 -33.10 -0.34 0.24
CA LYS A 647 -31.66 -0.37 -0.02
C LYS A 647 -31.31 -1.67 -0.73
N VAL A 648 -30.35 -1.65 -1.66
CA VAL A 648 -29.92 -2.83 -2.43
C VAL A 648 -28.39 -2.94 -2.43
N ARG A 649 -27.87 -4.15 -2.28
CA ARG A 649 -26.44 -4.49 -2.43
C ARG A 649 -26.27 -5.70 -3.34
N GLN A 650 -25.17 -5.73 -4.08
CA GLN A 650 -24.80 -6.83 -4.96
C GLN A 650 -23.97 -7.86 -4.18
N LEU A 651 -24.18 -9.14 -4.42
CA LEU A 651 -23.44 -10.26 -3.80
C LEU A 651 -22.94 -11.18 -4.90
N THR A 652 -21.74 -11.73 -4.74
CA THR A 652 -21.12 -12.64 -5.72
C THR A 652 -20.85 -13.99 -5.05
N LEU A 653 -21.64 -15.00 -5.38
CA LEU A 653 -21.43 -16.38 -4.91
C LEU A 653 -20.40 -17.07 -5.82
N LEU A 654 -19.35 -17.63 -5.23
CA LEU A 654 -18.45 -18.58 -5.87
C LEU A 654 -18.70 -19.98 -5.31
N ARG A 655 -18.73 -20.97 -6.19
CA ARG A 655 -18.96 -22.37 -5.86
C ARG A 655 -18.50 -23.28 -7.00
#